data_AF-A0A542ALU4-F1
#
_entry.id   AF-A0A542ALU4-F1
#
_cell.length_a   1.000
_cell.length_b   1.000
_cell.length_c   1.000
_cell.angle_alpha   90.00
_cell.angle_beta   90.00
_cell.angle_gamma   90.00
#
_symmetry.space_group_name_H-M   'P 1'
#
loop_
_entity.id
_entity.type
_entity.pdbx_description
1 polymer ?
#
loop_
_entity_poly.entity_id
_entity_poly.type
_entity_poly.pdbx_seq_one_letter_code
_entity_poly.pdbx_strand_id
1 'polypeptide(L)'
;MAEKNKERLKEITDSIEQGIQNLFQSDRYAQYLRTMSRFHRYSVNNTMLIYMQKPDATLVAGFNKWRDQFSRNVMRGEKGIKIIAPTPFKKKIEEEKLDPDTKIPMRDADGSIIMEEKEIKIPMYKLVSVFDVSQTEGKPLPTLANDLTGNVQQYAIFMEALRHASPVPLAFEAMEPNTDGYFSEKDQRIAIRSDMSEVQTVAAAVHEITHATLHNYEQARLAAAEGDETAEPPKPKDRNTEEVEAESVSYAVCQYYGIQTGENSFGYIASWSRGKELPELRASLETINKTASGLISDIDQNFREVLREYDSVLEQFAGDAYRYTASVMKPPFPLNSMEKEVPVTVEDLKSGYGKDTRAAIFNAAKVEGAASPNELLRRLDEIEKIYPPRETEAIYLLDNAAYLYLKGNEDGYGYTLYDKESLRETASGFADEGVSSIPTAYEQALALEHLTPATSEKVPLDILRDIAAVHEQDVQEYIRKNNLSDHEPDAPATQTAPDQPKAADMLPDAPELALDEYPMPDSDLTVADLEACGYLDGDLLPLSKDQAMELFEQDLTVYMIEDGGASMAFDPDEIQARSGLFAVSREEWEESREFSSAIEDRMKHQEQRETAFLKTSQNAFAIYQVKDGDELRDIRFEPLSWLESKGVSVDHENYDLAYTAPLTVQGDTEEKLAVLWDRFNNDHPADYHRPSLSVSDIVALKHNGVVSCHYVDSFGFQEIPDFLKPENYLKNAEMSMEDDYDMIDGIIDNGKNPTVAELEQQAKTGQPISLLELAEASRREHDEKKKSVVERLKNQPVSREHKKTAPDRGAEMER
;
A
#
# COMPACT_ATOMS: atom_id res chain seq x y z
N MET A 1 -5.80 -21.66 49.48
CA MET A 1 -5.92 -21.19 48.07
C MET A 1 -7.37 -21.12 47.60
N ALA A 2 -8.24 -22.09 47.91
CA ALA A 2 -9.66 -22.05 47.54
C ALA A 2 -10.43 -20.86 48.15
N GLU A 3 -10.22 -20.56 49.45
CA GLU A 3 -10.84 -19.41 50.15
C GLU A 3 -10.51 -18.07 49.47
N LYS A 4 -9.21 -17.82 49.24
CA LYS A 4 -8.69 -16.60 48.60
C LYS A 4 -9.16 -16.43 47.15
N ASN A 5 -9.40 -17.52 46.43
CA ASN A 5 -10.00 -17.46 45.09
C ASN A 5 -11.50 -17.11 45.15
N LYS A 6 -12.22 -17.61 46.15
CA LYS A 6 -13.64 -17.31 46.36
C LYS A 6 -13.86 -15.84 46.74
N GLU A 7 -13.02 -15.29 47.61
CA GLU A 7 -13.03 -13.85 47.97
C GLU A 7 -12.76 -12.96 46.76
N ARG A 8 -11.70 -13.25 45.99
CA ARG A 8 -11.38 -12.48 44.77
C ARG A 8 -12.47 -12.55 43.70
N LEU A 9 -13.14 -13.69 43.55
CA LEU A 9 -14.28 -13.81 42.65
C LEU A 9 -15.45 -12.95 43.13
N LYS A 10 -15.71 -12.92 44.44
CA LYS A 10 -16.75 -12.07 45.01
C LYS A 10 -16.46 -10.58 44.79
N GLU A 11 -15.25 -10.12 45.08
CA GLU A 11 -14.82 -8.73 44.82
C GLU A 11 -15.01 -8.33 43.35
N ILE A 12 -14.68 -9.24 42.44
CA ILE A 12 -14.86 -9.02 41.00
C ILE A 12 -16.35 -8.99 40.62
N THR A 13 -17.18 -9.85 41.21
CA THR A 13 -18.64 -9.81 41.01
C THR A 13 -19.21 -8.49 41.51
N ASP A 14 -18.87 -8.06 42.72
CA ASP A 14 -19.34 -6.78 43.29
C ASP A 14 -18.89 -5.59 42.42
N SER A 15 -17.67 -5.65 41.88
CA SER A 15 -17.14 -4.64 40.93
C SER A 15 -17.93 -4.60 39.61
N ILE A 16 -18.31 -5.76 39.05
CA ILE A 16 -19.16 -5.85 37.85
C ILE A 16 -20.53 -5.23 38.14
N GLU A 17 -21.14 -5.55 39.27
CA GLU A 17 -22.45 -5.03 39.68
C GLU A 17 -22.44 -3.50 39.78
N GLN A 18 -21.41 -2.94 40.41
CA GLN A 18 -21.22 -1.49 40.47
C GLN A 18 -20.95 -0.88 39.07
N GLY A 19 -20.18 -1.58 38.23
CA GLY A 19 -19.92 -1.18 36.85
C GLY A 19 -21.20 -1.06 36.03
N ILE A 20 -22.12 -2.02 36.16
CA ILE A 20 -23.44 -2.00 35.53
C ILE A 20 -24.25 -0.78 36.00
N GLN A 21 -24.31 -0.51 37.30
CA GLN A 21 -25.06 0.66 37.80
C GLN A 21 -24.50 1.99 37.27
N ASN A 22 -23.17 2.13 37.27
CA ASN A 22 -22.51 3.34 36.79
C ASN A 22 -22.72 3.57 35.29
N LEU A 23 -22.84 2.49 34.52
CA LEU A 23 -23.03 2.54 33.08
C LEU A 23 -24.30 3.32 32.70
N PHE A 24 -25.39 3.08 33.40
CA PHE A 24 -26.70 3.65 33.11
C PHE A 24 -26.93 5.04 33.73
N GLN A 25 -25.96 5.55 34.49
CA GLN A 25 -26.01 6.86 35.15
C GLN A 25 -25.11 7.91 34.47
N SER A 26 -24.45 7.54 33.37
CA SER A 26 -23.48 8.39 32.67
C SER A 26 -23.55 8.18 31.17
N ASP A 27 -22.87 9.04 30.39
CA ASP A 27 -22.75 8.93 28.92
C ASP A 27 -21.85 7.75 28.48
N ARG A 28 -21.58 6.81 29.39
CA ARG A 28 -20.70 5.66 29.20
C ARG A 28 -21.39 4.48 28.50
N TYR A 29 -22.71 4.50 28.38
CA TYR A 29 -23.50 3.43 27.78
C TYR A 29 -23.07 3.12 26.34
N ALA A 30 -22.97 4.15 25.49
CA ALA A 30 -22.52 4.01 24.11
C ALA A 30 -21.09 3.45 24.03
N GLN A 31 -20.19 3.89 24.91
CA GLN A 31 -18.81 3.39 24.97
C GLN A 31 -18.77 1.90 25.34
N TYR A 32 -19.61 1.46 26.28
CA TYR A 32 -19.75 0.04 26.58
C TYR A 32 -20.29 -0.76 25.40
N LEU A 33 -21.29 -0.25 24.67
CA LEU A 33 -21.80 -0.94 23.48
C LEU A 33 -20.73 -1.06 22.39
N ARG A 34 -19.84 -0.08 22.23
CA ARG A 34 -18.66 -0.18 21.35
C ARG A 34 -17.66 -1.24 21.82
N THR A 35 -17.45 -1.39 23.14
CA THR A 35 -16.64 -2.50 23.66
C THR A 35 -17.35 -3.84 23.45
N MET A 36 -18.67 -3.88 23.67
CA MET A 36 -19.50 -5.07 23.51
C MET A 36 -19.55 -5.56 22.07
N SER A 37 -19.60 -4.65 21.07
CA SER A 37 -19.56 -5.04 19.67
C SER A 37 -18.26 -5.79 19.34
N ARG A 38 -17.11 -5.31 19.81
CA ARG A 38 -15.81 -5.98 19.60
C ARG A 38 -15.67 -7.31 20.33
N PHE A 39 -16.21 -7.39 21.55
CA PHE A 39 -16.13 -8.59 22.40
C PHE A 39 -17.47 -9.32 22.51
N HIS A 40 -18.28 -9.33 21.44
CA HIS A 40 -19.65 -9.86 21.46
C HIS A 40 -19.71 -11.35 21.82
N ARG A 41 -18.64 -12.12 21.57
CA ARG A 41 -18.51 -13.54 21.95
C ARG A 41 -18.15 -13.77 23.43
N TYR A 42 -17.76 -12.73 24.16
CA TYR A 42 -17.54 -12.80 25.60
C TYR A 42 -18.84 -12.57 26.35
N SER A 43 -18.96 -13.18 27.54
CA SER A 43 -20.10 -12.92 28.41
C SER A 43 -20.13 -11.46 28.87
N VAL A 44 -21.32 -10.93 29.16
CA VAL A 44 -21.52 -9.58 29.73
C VAL A 44 -20.56 -9.26 30.86
N ASN A 45 -20.27 -10.24 31.74
CA ASN A 45 -19.31 -10.07 32.83
C ASN A 45 -17.89 -9.81 32.32
N ASN A 46 -17.42 -10.61 31.37
CA ASN A 46 -16.09 -10.44 30.82
C ASN A 46 -16.00 -9.18 29.95
N THR A 47 -17.03 -8.86 29.18
CA THR A 47 -17.13 -7.62 28.42
C THR A 47 -17.10 -6.40 29.33
N MET A 48 -17.86 -6.41 30.44
CA MET A 48 -17.83 -5.35 31.45
C MET A 48 -16.45 -5.24 32.11
N LEU A 49 -15.80 -6.37 32.44
CA LEU A 49 -14.46 -6.35 32.99
C LEU A 49 -13.43 -5.76 32.02
N ILE A 50 -13.50 -6.10 30.73
CA ILE A 50 -12.65 -5.51 29.71
C ILE A 50 -12.92 -4.00 29.61
N TYR A 51 -14.19 -3.60 29.50
CA TYR A 51 -14.61 -2.20 29.44
C TYR A 51 -14.07 -1.36 30.61
N MET A 52 -14.20 -1.85 31.85
CA MET A 52 -13.75 -1.14 33.04
C MET A 52 -12.22 -0.99 33.14
N GLN A 53 -11.46 -1.90 32.51
CA GLN A 53 -10.00 -1.93 32.60
C GLN A 53 -9.30 -1.30 31.39
N LYS A 54 -9.87 -1.46 30.19
CA LYS A 54 -9.35 -0.96 28.90
C LYS A 54 -10.50 -0.81 27.88
N PRO A 55 -11.28 0.28 27.93
CA PRO A 55 -12.46 0.47 27.08
C PRO A 55 -12.14 0.60 25.58
N ASP A 56 -10.90 0.97 25.26
CA ASP A 56 -10.29 1.06 23.93
C ASP A 56 -9.73 -0.28 23.42
N ALA A 57 -9.86 -1.38 24.17
CA ALA A 57 -9.38 -2.69 23.73
C ALA A 57 -10.07 -3.12 22.41
N THR A 58 -9.28 -3.74 21.53
CA THR A 58 -9.71 -4.18 20.20
C THR A 58 -9.63 -5.70 20.06
N LEU A 59 -8.58 -6.33 20.57
CA LEU A 59 -8.37 -7.77 20.49
C LEU A 59 -7.64 -8.26 21.73
N VAL A 60 -8.22 -9.21 22.47
CA VAL A 60 -7.61 -9.73 23.70
C VAL A 60 -7.30 -11.22 23.61
N ALA A 61 -6.11 -11.60 24.08
CA ALA A 61 -5.73 -13.00 24.21
C ALA A 61 -4.83 -13.24 25.43
N GLY A 62 -4.74 -14.50 25.87
CA GLY A 62 -3.81 -14.89 26.93
C GLY A 62 -2.36 -14.81 26.45
N PHE A 63 -1.42 -14.59 27.36
CA PHE A 63 0.02 -14.44 27.08
C PHE A 63 0.57 -15.54 26.14
N ASN A 64 0.31 -16.81 26.46
CA ASN A 64 0.78 -17.94 25.65
C ASN A 64 0.10 -17.96 24.28
N LYS A 65 -1.16 -17.53 24.16
CA LYS A 65 -1.85 -17.51 22.88
C LYS A 65 -1.25 -16.48 21.93
N TRP A 66 -0.89 -15.30 22.43
CA TRP A 66 -0.16 -14.30 21.66
C TRP A 66 1.16 -14.86 21.13
N ARG A 67 1.96 -15.49 22.01
CA ARG A 67 3.26 -16.05 21.65
C ARG A 67 3.15 -17.23 20.68
N ASP A 68 2.31 -18.20 21.02
CA ASP A 68 2.30 -19.52 20.37
C ASP A 68 1.46 -19.56 19.09
N GLN A 69 0.40 -18.75 18.97
CA GLN A 69 -0.51 -18.78 17.81
C GLN A 69 -0.37 -17.58 16.88
N PHE A 70 -0.04 -16.41 17.43
CA PHE A 70 0.01 -15.18 16.66
C PHE A 70 1.43 -14.67 16.42
N SER A 71 2.45 -15.35 16.95
CA SER A 71 3.86 -14.92 16.88
C SER A 71 4.06 -13.48 17.37
N ARG A 72 3.34 -13.10 18.43
CA ARG A 72 3.45 -11.79 19.11
C ARG A 72 3.80 -11.98 20.57
N ASN A 73 4.64 -11.10 21.13
CA ASN A 73 5.02 -11.11 22.53
C ASN A 73 4.39 -9.94 23.27
N VAL A 74 3.94 -10.17 24.50
CA VAL A 74 3.47 -9.08 25.37
C VAL A 74 4.67 -8.24 25.80
N MET A 75 4.58 -6.93 25.60
CA MET A 75 5.64 -5.99 25.93
C MET A 75 5.92 -5.95 27.43
N ARG A 76 7.19 -5.72 27.80
CA ARG A 76 7.62 -5.75 29.20
C ARG A 76 7.03 -4.56 29.97
N GLY A 77 6.31 -4.85 31.06
CA GLY A 77 5.72 -3.83 31.95
C GLY A 77 4.21 -3.64 31.74
N GLU A 78 3.63 -4.26 30.72
CA GLU A 78 2.21 -4.17 30.41
C GLU A 78 1.31 -4.80 31.48
N LYS A 79 0.18 -4.15 31.76
CA LYS A 79 -0.79 -4.60 32.75
C LYS A 79 -1.86 -5.47 32.08
N GLY A 80 -1.96 -6.73 32.51
CA GLY A 80 -2.97 -7.66 31.99
C GLY A 80 -4.38 -7.36 32.50
N ILE A 81 -5.35 -7.46 31.59
CA ILE A 81 -6.79 -7.32 31.83
C ILE A 81 -7.32 -8.59 32.50
N LYS A 82 -8.03 -8.44 33.61
CA LYS A 82 -8.60 -9.57 34.37
C LYS A 82 -9.94 -10.01 33.79
N ILE A 83 -10.06 -11.30 33.45
CA ILE A 83 -11.30 -11.93 32.99
C ILE A 83 -11.59 -13.22 33.76
N ILE A 84 -12.85 -13.64 33.78
CA ILE A 84 -13.32 -14.88 34.39
C ILE A 84 -13.25 -15.99 33.34
N ALA A 85 -12.46 -17.03 33.61
CA ALA A 85 -12.31 -18.18 32.71
C ALA A 85 -12.74 -19.49 33.39
N PRO A 86 -13.39 -20.41 32.65
CA PRO A 86 -13.71 -21.73 33.15
C PRO A 86 -12.43 -22.58 33.26
N THR A 87 -12.23 -23.18 34.43
CA THR A 87 -11.24 -24.23 34.69
C THR A 87 -11.92 -25.42 35.34
N PRO A 88 -12.73 -26.18 34.57
CA PRO A 88 -13.40 -27.34 35.11
C PRO A 88 -12.38 -28.37 35.59
N PHE A 89 -12.63 -28.97 36.75
CA PHE A 89 -11.83 -30.09 37.23
C PHE A 89 -12.62 -31.39 37.10
N LYS A 90 -11.90 -32.48 36.86
CA LYS A 90 -12.46 -33.82 36.75
C LYS A 90 -12.66 -34.40 38.15
N LYS A 91 -13.86 -34.88 38.46
CA LYS A 91 -14.16 -35.61 39.70
C LYS A 91 -14.77 -36.96 39.32
N LYS A 92 -14.20 -38.03 39.86
CA LYS A 92 -14.79 -39.37 39.82
C LYS A 92 -15.86 -39.45 40.90
N ILE A 93 -17.08 -39.80 40.52
CA ILE A 93 -18.19 -40.08 41.43
C ILE A 93 -18.67 -41.52 41.20
N GLU A 94 -19.08 -42.18 42.27
CA GLU A 94 -19.74 -43.47 42.19
C GLU A 94 -21.25 -43.21 42.10
N GLU A 95 -21.86 -43.57 40.97
CA GLU A 95 -23.32 -43.51 40.78
C GLU A 95 -23.88 -44.92 40.67
N GLU A 96 -25.13 -45.12 41.09
CA GLU A 96 -25.83 -46.39 40.88
C GLU A 96 -25.95 -46.66 39.38
N LYS A 97 -25.48 -47.82 38.93
CA LYS A 97 -25.57 -48.21 37.52
C LYS A 97 -27.02 -48.48 37.18
N LEU A 98 -27.66 -47.59 36.42
CA LEU A 98 -29.05 -47.73 36.02
C LEU A 98 -29.16 -48.56 34.73
N ASP A 99 -30.20 -49.39 34.66
CA ASP A 99 -30.56 -50.10 33.43
C ASP A 99 -30.95 -49.07 32.33
N PRO A 100 -30.42 -49.18 31.09
CA PRO A 100 -30.57 -48.16 30.05
C PRO A 100 -32.02 -47.83 29.70
N ASP A 101 -32.88 -48.84 29.72
CA ASP A 101 -34.27 -48.78 29.26
C ASP A 101 -35.24 -48.48 30.40
N THR A 102 -35.00 -49.04 31.59
CA THR A 102 -35.93 -48.96 32.72
C THR A 102 -35.56 -47.89 33.76
N LYS A 103 -34.33 -47.36 33.73
CA LYS A 103 -33.79 -46.41 34.72
C LYS A 103 -33.80 -46.92 36.17
N ILE A 104 -33.86 -48.23 36.38
CA ILE A 104 -33.82 -48.87 37.70
C ILE A 104 -32.37 -49.25 38.03
N PRO A 105 -31.91 -49.09 39.29
CA PRO A 105 -30.56 -49.52 39.71
C PRO A 105 -30.34 -51.01 39.46
N MET A 106 -29.34 -51.32 38.63
CA MET A 106 -28.89 -52.68 38.35
C MET A 106 -28.31 -53.29 39.61
N ARG A 107 -28.69 -54.53 39.91
CA ARG A 107 -28.22 -55.27 41.07
C ARG A 107 -27.28 -56.40 40.64
N ASP A 108 -26.27 -56.68 41.46
CA ASP A 108 -25.35 -57.79 41.27
C ASP A 108 -26.01 -59.13 41.64
N ALA A 109 -25.25 -60.23 41.47
CA ALA A 109 -25.71 -61.59 41.75
C ALA A 109 -26.11 -61.81 43.23
N ASP A 110 -25.67 -60.94 44.14
CA ASP A 110 -25.94 -60.99 45.57
C ASP A 110 -27.08 -60.02 46.00
N GLY A 111 -27.68 -59.31 45.04
CA GLY A 111 -28.82 -58.41 45.25
C GLY A 111 -28.46 -56.98 45.68
N SER A 112 -27.16 -56.63 45.69
CA SER A 112 -26.64 -55.30 46.02
C SER A 112 -26.61 -54.40 44.78
N ILE A 113 -26.77 -53.09 44.95
CA ILE A 113 -26.76 -52.13 43.82
C ILE A 113 -25.34 -52.03 43.24
N ILE A 114 -25.22 -52.20 41.93
CA ILE A 114 -23.96 -52.04 41.19
C ILE A 114 -23.64 -50.55 41.14
N MET A 115 -22.47 -50.15 41.64
CA MET A 115 -21.94 -48.80 41.50
C MET A 115 -21.05 -48.71 40.25
N GLU A 116 -21.22 -47.66 39.46
CA GLU A 116 -20.38 -47.31 38.31
C GLU A 116 -19.57 -46.05 38.62
N GLU A 117 -18.26 -46.10 38.38
CA GLU A 117 -17.39 -44.93 38.52
C GLU A 117 -17.53 -44.05 37.27
N LYS A 118 -18.17 -42.89 37.43
CA LYS A 118 -18.38 -41.91 36.36
C LYS A 118 -17.51 -40.68 36.58
N GLU A 119 -16.75 -40.31 35.56
CA GLU A 119 -15.97 -39.06 35.55
C GLU A 119 -16.87 -37.89 35.15
N ILE A 120 -17.19 -37.01 36.11
CA ILE A 120 -17.93 -35.77 35.84
C ILE A 120 -16.97 -34.57 35.82
N LYS A 121 -17.22 -33.62 34.92
CA LYS A 121 -16.52 -32.32 34.91
C LYS A 121 -17.30 -31.34 35.77
N ILE A 122 -16.71 -30.91 36.89
CA ILE A 122 -17.32 -29.89 37.74
C ILE A 122 -16.91 -28.52 37.22
N PRO A 123 -17.85 -27.65 36.83
CA PRO A 123 -17.54 -26.29 36.41
C PRO A 123 -16.94 -25.50 37.58
N MET A 124 -15.75 -24.96 37.38
CA MET A 124 -15.08 -24.06 38.32
C MET A 124 -14.53 -22.89 37.52
N TYR A 125 -14.56 -21.69 38.10
CA TYR A 125 -14.09 -20.48 37.44
C TYR A 125 -12.90 -19.89 38.18
N LYS A 126 -11.98 -19.26 37.46
CA LYS A 126 -10.87 -18.52 38.05
C LYS A 126 -10.62 -17.23 37.28
N LEU A 127 -10.01 -16.26 37.96
CA LEU A 127 -9.53 -15.04 37.35
C LEU A 127 -8.24 -15.32 36.58
N VAL A 128 -8.18 -14.95 35.31
CA VAL A 128 -6.99 -15.02 34.45
C VAL A 128 -6.66 -13.66 33.86
N SER A 129 -5.41 -13.48 33.42
CA SER A 129 -5.00 -12.27 32.70
C SER A 129 -5.01 -12.52 31.20
N VAL A 130 -5.59 -11.57 30.46
CA VAL A 130 -5.43 -11.41 29.01
C VAL A 130 -4.78 -10.06 28.71
N PHE A 131 -4.29 -9.89 27.48
CA PHE A 131 -3.61 -8.69 27.02
C PHE A 131 -4.22 -8.26 25.70
N ASP A 132 -4.38 -6.96 25.53
CA ASP A 132 -4.82 -6.38 24.26
C ASP A 132 -3.70 -6.41 23.21
N VAL A 133 -4.04 -6.42 21.92
CA VAL A 133 -3.05 -6.41 20.82
C VAL A 133 -2.11 -5.20 20.90
N SER A 134 -2.59 -4.03 21.33
CA SER A 134 -1.75 -2.83 21.51
C SER A 134 -0.66 -3.00 22.59
N GLN A 135 -0.78 -4.03 23.43
CA GLN A 135 0.18 -4.39 24.47
C GLN A 135 1.20 -5.43 23.98
N THR A 136 1.23 -5.73 22.68
CA THR A 136 2.07 -6.78 22.09
C THR A 136 2.88 -6.26 20.90
N GLU A 137 4.08 -6.82 20.72
CA GLU A 137 4.96 -6.59 19.57
C GLU A 137 5.14 -7.89 18.77
N GLY A 138 5.31 -7.80 17.45
CA GLY A 138 5.49 -8.95 16.57
C GLY A 138 4.82 -8.78 15.21
N LYS A 139 4.63 -9.89 14.48
CA LYS A 139 4.08 -9.89 13.12
C LYS A 139 2.72 -9.17 13.06
N PRO A 140 2.48 -8.28 12.07
CA PRO A 140 1.18 -7.65 11.89
C PRO A 140 0.10 -8.73 11.81
N LEU A 141 -1.01 -8.52 12.52
CA LEU A 141 -2.13 -9.44 12.45
C LEU A 141 -2.81 -9.25 11.08
N PRO A 142 -3.32 -10.32 10.46
CA PRO A 142 -4.17 -10.18 9.29
C PRO A 142 -5.36 -9.29 9.68
N THR A 143 -5.47 -8.15 9.02
CA THR A 143 -6.63 -7.28 9.11
C THR A 143 -7.79 -7.97 8.40
N LEU A 144 -8.83 -8.36 9.14
CA LEU A 144 -10.14 -8.54 8.51
C LEU A 144 -10.49 -7.17 7.93
N ALA A 145 -10.68 -7.10 6.62
CA ALA A 145 -11.04 -5.88 5.90
C ALA A 145 -12.41 -5.37 6.40
N ASN A 146 -12.42 -4.68 7.54
CA ASN A 146 -13.61 -4.12 8.16
C ASN A 146 -13.35 -2.64 8.49
N ASP A 147 -13.02 -1.86 7.46
CA ASP A 147 -13.19 -0.41 7.53
C ASP A 147 -14.32 -0.03 6.57
N LEU A 148 -15.57 -0.25 7.00
CA LEU A 148 -16.72 0.43 6.42
C LEU A 148 -16.71 1.87 6.91
N THR A 149 -15.96 2.74 6.25
CA THR A 149 -16.06 4.19 6.49
C THR A 149 -16.96 4.80 5.41
N GLY A 150 -18.13 5.31 5.83
CA GLY A 150 -19.01 6.16 5.01
C GLY A 150 -19.94 5.46 4.00
N ASN A 151 -19.62 4.25 3.53
CA ASN A 151 -20.44 3.43 2.62
C ASN A 151 -20.46 1.97 3.10
N VAL A 152 -21.60 1.28 3.00
CA VAL A 152 -21.67 -0.16 3.29
C VAL A 152 -21.11 -0.89 2.09
N GLN A 153 -19.83 -1.30 2.13
CA GLN A 153 -19.22 -2.08 1.05
C GLN A 153 -20.11 -3.28 0.74
N GLN A 154 -20.39 -3.47 -0.56
CA GLN A 154 -21.29 -4.53 -1.04
C GLN A 154 -22.69 -4.44 -0.39
N TYR A 155 -23.23 -3.22 -0.21
CA TYR A 155 -24.53 -2.93 0.42
C TYR A 155 -25.64 -3.89 0.02
N ALA A 156 -25.75 -4.21 -1.27
CA ALA A 156 -26.76 -5.14 -1.77
C ALA A 156 -26.60 -6.56 -1.19
N ILE A 157 -25.37 -7.09 -1.14
CA ILE A 157 -25.06 -8.39 -0.53
C ILE A 157 -25.34 -8.33 0.98
N PHE A 158 -24.96 -7.24 1.63
CA PHE A 158 -25.19 -7.06 3.05
C PHE A 158 -26.70 -7.00 3.39
N MET A 159 -27.49 -6.28 2.59
CA MET A 159 -28.94 -6.24 2.74
C MET A 159 -29.58 -7.60 2.48
N GLU A 160 -29.08 -8.39 1.53
CA GLU A 160 -29.57 -9.74 1.29
C GLU A 160 -29.21 -10.67 2.46
N ALA A 161 -27.99 -10.54 3.02
CA ALA A 161 -27.60 -11.24 4.24
C ALA A 161 -28.52 -10.89 5.42
N LEU A 162 -28.93 -9.62 5.55
CA LEU A 162 -29.93 -9.19 6.55
C LEU A 162 -31.31 -9.80 6.28
N ARG A 163 -31.75 -9.90 5.02
CA ARG A 163 -33.00 -10.60 4.68
C ARG A 163 -32.96 -12.07 5.08
N HIS A 164 -31.84 -12.75 4.81
CA HIS A 164 -31.64 -14.15 5.19
C HIS A 164 -31.53 -14.34 6.71
N ALA A 165 -30.94 -13.37 7.42
CA ALA A 165 -30.85 -13.38 8.88
C ALA A 165 -32.20 -13.05 9.56
N SER A 166 -33.09 -12.38 8.86
CA SER A 166 -34.39 -11.98 9.39
C SER A 166 -35.31 -13.20 9.61
N PRO A 167 -35.95 -13.32 10.79
CA PRO A 167 -36.89 -14.42 11.06
C PRO A 167 -38.21 -14.29 10.26
N VAL A 168 -38.47 -13.11 9.69
CA VAL A 168 -39.67 -12.79 8.92
C VAL A 168 -39.32 -12.05 7.63
N PRO A 169 -40.18 -12.05 6.60
CA PRO A 169 -39.91 -11.32 5.36
C PRO A 169 -39.69 -9.83 5.61
N LEU A 170 -38.58 -9.29 5.10
CA LEU A 170 -38.25 -7.87 5.11
C LEU A 170 -38.56 -7.27 3.73
N ALA A 171 -39.24 -6.12 3.68
CA ALA A 171 -39.60 -5.43 2.44
C ALA A 171 -39.45 -3.90 2.56
N PHE A 172 -39.34 -3.22 1.41
CA PHE A 172 -39.31 -1.76 1.34
C PHE A 172 -40.68 -1.18 1.02
N GLU A 173 -41.08 -0.12 1.73
CA GLU A 173 -42.36 0.58 1.54
C GLU A 173 -42.20 2.09 1.63
N ALA A 174 -43.09 2.83 0.96
CA ALA A 174 -43.20 4.27 1.17
C ALA A 174 -43.80 4.55 2.56
N MET A 175 -43.13 5.38 3.36
CA MET A 175 -43.56 5.75 4.71
C MET A 175 -43.31 7.23 5.00
N GLU A 176 -43.91 7.73 6.08
CA GLU A 176 -43.68 9.10 6.54
C GLU A 176 -42.20 9.31 6.95
N PRO A 177 -41.61 10.49 6.71
CA PRO A 177 -40.17 10.73 6.92
C PRO A 177 -39.64 10.52 8.35
N ASN A 178 -40.53 10.44 9.34
CA ASN A 178 -40.20 10.22 10.75
C ASN A 178 -40.31 8.75 11.19
N THR A 179 -40.60 7.84 10.26
CA THR A 179 -40.74 6.41 10.51
C THR A 179 -39.76 5.68 9.59
N ASP A 180 -38.68 5.16 10.16
CA ASP A 180 -37.64 4.48 9.38
C ASP A 180 -38.00 3.03 9.06
N GLY A 181 -38.82 2.40 9.91
CA GLY A 181 -39.33 1.06 9.71
C GLY A 181 -40.30 0.64 10.80
N TYR A 182 -40.87 -0.56 10.66
CA TYR A 182 -41.60 -1.25 11.72
C TYR A 182 -41.67 -2.76 11.47
N PHE A 183 -41.68 -3.53 12.54
CA PHE A 183 -42.12 -4.92 12.58
C PHE A 183 -43.63 -5.02 12.82
N SER A 184 -44.34 -5.75 11.95
CA SER A 184 -45.76 -6.09 12.14
C SER A 184 -45.89 -7.50 12.73
N GLU A 185 -46.21 -7.58 14.02
CA GLU A 185 -46.48 -8.86 14.69
C GLU A 185 -47.72 -9.57 14.10
N LYS A 186 -48.69 -8.82 13.59
CA LYS A 186 -49.90 -9.39 12.99
C LYS A 186 -49.62 -10.04 11.63
N ASP A 187 -48.87 -9.34 10.78
CA ASP A 187 -48.61 -9.78 9.41
C ASP A 187 -47.31 -10.58 9.30
N GLN A 188 -46.57 -10.72 10.41
CA GLN A 188 -45.29 -11.42 10.51
C GLN A 188 -44.32 -10.98 9.40
N ARG A 189 -44.07 -9.66 9.34
CA ARG A 189 -43.21 -9.03 8.34
C ARG A 189 -42.53 -7.77 8.88
N ILE A 190 -41.40 -7.42 8.29
CA ILE A 190 -40.70 -6.15 8.52
C ILE A 190 -40.89 -5.25 7.30
N ALA A 191 -41.20 -3.99 7.55
CA ALA A 191 -41.25 -2.96 6.53
C ALA A 191 -40.22 -1.87 6.85
N ILE A 192 -39.39 -1.52 5.87
CA ILE A 192 -38.38 -0.47 5.96
C ILE A 192 -38.74 0.64 4.98
N ARG A 193 -38.57 1.90 5.39
CA ARG A 193 -38.88 3.06 4.55
C ARG A 193 -37.93 3.12 3.35
N SER A 194 -38.49 3.37 2.18
CA SER A 194 -37.71 3.66 0.96
C SER A 194 -36.99 5.02 1.05
N ASP A 195 -35.96 5.21 0.22
CA ASP A 195 -35.27 6.50 0.03
C ASP A 195 -34.52 7.03 1.26
N MET A 196 -34.09 6.13 2.16
CA MET A 196 -33.15 6.44 3.24
C MET A 196 -31.70 6.24 2.79
N SER A 197 -30.74 6.86 3.50
CA SER A 197 -29.32 6.51 3.32
C SER A 197 -29.07 5.03 3.65
N GLU A 198 -28.03 4.42 3.08
CA GLU A 198 -27.68 3.02 3.35
C GLU A 198 -27.45 2.76 4.85
N VAL A 199 -26.75 3.69 5.53
CA VAL A 199 -26.49 3.63 6.98
C VAL A 199 -27.80 3.62 7.77
N GLN A 200 -28.72 4.54 7.47
CA GLN A 200 -30.03 4.57 8.13
C GLN A 200 -30.84 3.31 7.83
N THR A 201 -30.78 2.83 6.58
CA THR A 201 -31.51 1.64 6.15
C THR A 201 -31.04 0.39 6.87
N VAL A 202 -29.73 0.18 6.98
CA VAL A 202 -29.15 -0.94 7.73
C VAL A 202 -29.50 -0.84 9.20
N ALA A 203 -29.33 0.33 9.82
CA ALA A 203 -29.64 0.53 11.24
C ALA A 203 -31.12 0.23 11.54
N ALA A 204 -32.04 0.71 10.69
CA ALA A 204 -33.46 0.42 10.80
C ALA A 204 -33.76 -1.07 10.57
N ALA A 205 -33.16 -1.70 9.56
CA ALA A 205 -33.34 -3.12 9.28
C ALA A 205 -32.91 -3.99 10.48
N VAL A 206 -31.73 -3.74 11.06
CA VAL A 206 -31.25 -4.48 12.23
C VAL A 206 -32.13 -4.21 13.47
N HIS A 207 -32.61 -2.98 13.64
CA HIS A 207 -33.55 -2.61 14.71
C HIS A 207 -34.84 -3.42 14.61
N GLU A 208 -35.47 -3.46 13.44
CA GLU A 208 -36.71 -4.19 13.22
C GLU A 208 -36.51 -5.72 13.24
N ILE A 209 -35.38 -6.24 12.74
CA ILE A 209 -35.02 -7.65 12.89
C ILE A 209 -34.89 -8.00 14.38
N THR A 210 -34.37 -7.08 15.19
CA THR A 210 -34.28 -7.28 16.64
C THR A 210 -35.66 -7.34 17.27
N HIS A 211 -36.60 -6.47 16.89
CA HIS A 211 -37.99 -6.58 17.33
C HIS A 211 -38.62 -7.92 16.93
N ALA A 212 -38.45 -8.34 15.68
CA ALA A 212 -38.97 -9.63 15.20
C ALA A 212 -38.34 -10.84 15.92
N THR A 213 -37.08 -10.72 16.34
CA THR A 213 -36.34 -11.79 17.03
C THR A 213 -36.67 -11.87 18.52
N LEU A 214 -36.76 -10.73 19.20
CA LEU A 214 -36.91 -10.67 20.67
C LEU A 214 -38.35 -10.46 21.13
N HIS A 215 -39.13 -9.70 20.37
CA HIS A 215 -40.39 -9.11 20.82
C HIS A 215 -41.60 -9.60 19.99
N ASN A 216 -41.45 -10.75 19.33
CA ASN A 216 -42.53 -11.44 18.62
C ASN A 216 -43.25 -12.41 19.58
N TYR A 217 -44.11 -11.85 20.44
CA TYR A 217 -44.76 -12.60 21.51
C TYR A 217 -45.79 -13.60 20.99
N GLU A 218 -46.43 -13.32 19.84
CA GLU A 218 -47.32 -14.27 19.17
C GLU A 218 -46.58 -15.54 18.75
N GLN A 219 -45.43 -15.40 18.08
CA GLN A 219 -44.59 -16.53 17.69
C GLN A 219 -44.10 -17.30 18.93
N ALA A 220 -43.66 -16.58 19.97
CA ALA A 220 -43.21 -17.21 21.21
C ALA A 220 -44.32 -17.97 21.94
N ARG A 221 -45.56 -17.45 21.91
CA ARG A 221 -46.76 -18.14 22.43
C ARG A 221 -47.06 -19.41 21.65
N LEU A 222 -47.01 -19.35 20.32
CA LEU A 222 -47.25 -20.51 19.46
C LEU A 222 -46.18 -21.60 19.69
N ALA A 223 -44.90 -21.22 19.75
CA ALA A 223 -43.79 -22.14 20.01
C ALA A 223 -43.89 -22.79 21.41
N ALA A 224 -44.30 -22.03 22.43
CA ALA A 224 -44.54 -22.57 23.77
C ALA A 224 -45.68 -23.60 23.77
N ALA A 225 -46.77 -23.33 23.05
CA ALA A 225 -47.92 -24.23 22.95
C ALA A 225 -47.61 -25.54 22.20
N GLU A 226 -46.68 -25.53 21.23
CA GLU A 226 -46.24 -26.75 20.52
C GLU A 226 -45.34 -27.65 21.39
N GLY A 227 -44.56 -27.08 22.32
CA GLY A 227 -43.65 -27.82 23.19
C GLY A 227 -44.29 -28.36 24.47
N ASP A 228 -45.15 -27.55 25.10
CA ASP A 228 -45.85 -27.88 26.35
C ASP A 228 -47.12 -27.00 26.46
N GLU A 229 -48.31 -27.60 26.33
CA GLU A 229 -49.60 -26.90 26.43
C GLU A 229 -49.83 -26.20 27.78
N THR A 230 -49.01 -26.49 28.80
CA THR A 230 -49.09 -25.88 30.14
C THR A 230 -48.09 -24.72 30.35
N ALA A 231 -47.17 -24.48 29.41
CA ALA A 231 -46.22 -23.39 29.50
C ALA A 231 -46.92 -22.03 29.35
N GLU A 232 -46.79 -21.16 30.36
CA GLU A 232 -47.26 -19.78 30.24
C GLU A 232 -46.46 -19.06 29.14
N PRO A 233 -47.12 -18.35 28.21
CA PRO A 233 -46.41 -17.57 27.21
C PRO A 233 -45.59 -16.47 27.88
N PRO A 234 -44.43 -16.09 27.30
CA PRO A 234 -43.61 -15.04 27.86
C PRO A 234 -44.41 -13.74 27.97
N LYS A 235 -44.33 -13.10 29.14
CA LYS A 235 -45.02 -11.83 29.38
C LYS A 235 -44.34 -10.72 28.58
N PRO A 236 -45.10 -9.88 27.86
CA PRO A 236 -44.55 -8.72 27.19
C PRO A 236 -43.82 -7.80 28.15
N LYS A 237 -42.66 -7.29 27.73
CA LYS A 237 -41.90 -6.29 28.45
C LYS A 237 -42.58 -4.91 28.31
N ASP A 238 -42.15 -3.94 29.11
CA ASP A 238 -42.57 -2.56 28.87
C ASP A 238 -41.92 -2.04 27.58
N ARG A 239 -42.67 -1.25 26.80
CA ARG A 239 -42.22 -0.76 25.49
C ARG A 239 -40.85 -0.06 25.56
N ASN A 240 -40.58 0.72 26.60
CA ASN A 240 -39.29 1.40 26.71
C ASN A 240 -38.13 0.40 26.82
N THR A 241 -38.30 -0.70 27.54
CA THR A 241 -37.30 -1.79 27.59
C THR A 241 -37.13 -2.46 26.23
N GLU A 242 -38.21 -2.65 25.47
CA GLU A 242 -38.11 -3.25 24.12
C GLU A 242 -37.32 -2.37 23.16
N GLU A 243 -37.60 -1.06 23.13
CA GLU A 243 -36.90 -0.08 22.29
C GLU A 243 -35.43 0.05 22.70
N VAL A 244 -35.13 0.08 24.02
CA VAL A 244 -33.76 0.10 24.54
C VAL A 244 -32.98 -1.12 24.06
N GLU A 245 -33.57 -2.32 24.15
CA GLU A 245 -32.93 -3.54 23.70
C GLU A 245 -32.71 -3.53 22.18
N ALA A 246 -33.71 -3.14 21.40
CA ALA A 246 -33.63 -3.06 19.94
C ALA A 246 -32.58 -2.04 19.46
N GLU A 247 -32.60 -0.82 20.00
CA GLU A 247 -31.66 0.23 19.62
C GLU A 247 -30.23 -0.10 20.05
N SER A 248 -30.05 -0.74 21.22
CA SER A 248 -28.73 -1.15 21.71
C SER A 248 -28.14 -2.28 20.88
N VAL A 249 -28.96 -3.24 20.44
CA VAL A 249 -28.53 -4.32 19.53
C VAL A 249 -28.20 -3.73 18.17
N SER A 250 -29.08 -2.90 17.59
CA SER A 250 -28.83 -2.24 16.31
C SER A 250 -27.53 -1.45 16.33
N TYR A 251 -27.32 -0.64 17.37
CA TYR A 251 -26.07 0.09 17.56
C TYR A 251 -24.85 -0.84 17.63
N ALA A 252 -24.90 -1.89 18.45
CA ALA A 252 -23.77 -2.79 18.61
C ALA A 252 -23.42 -3.57 17.33
N VAL A 253 -24.43 -4.02 16.59
CA VAL A 253 -24.24 -4.72 15.30
C VAL A 253 -23.68 -3.75 14.26
N CYS A 254 -24.24 -2.54 14.14
CA CYS A 254 -23.71 -1.52 13.22
C CYS A 254 -22.24 -1.18 13.54
N GLN A 255 -21.92 -0.98 14.83
CA GLN A 255 -20.56 -0.70 15.27
C GLN A 255 -19.60 -1.87 15.00
N TYR A 256 -20.06 -3.13 15.05
CA TYR A 256 -19.24 -4.28 14.69
C TYR A 256 -18.81 -4.24 13.22
N TYR A 257 -19.72 -3.84 12.34
CA TYR A 257 -19.46 -3.68 10.91
C TYR A 257 -18.80 -2.34 10.56
N GLY A 258 -18.50 -1.46 11.53
CA GLY A 258 -17.92 -0.13 11.26
C GLY A 258 -18.92 0.94 10.82
N ILE A 259 -20.21 0.61 10.77
CA ILE A 259 -21.29 1.52 10.37
C ILE A 259 -21.50 2.57 11.48
N GLN A 260 -21.15 3.82 11.16
CA GLN A 260 -21.24 4.93 12.11
C GLN A 260 -22.69 5.41 12.26
N THR A 261 -23.30 5.07 13.39
CA THR A 261 -24.59 5.59 13.83
C THR A 261 -24.41 6.82 14.73
N GLY A 262 -25.32 7.80 14.63
CA GLY A 262 -25.17 9.13 15.26
C GLY A 262 -24.99 9.11 16.79
N GLU A 263 -24.24 10.08 17.31
CA GLU A 263 -23.78 10.07 18.72
C GLU A 263 -24.87 10.31 19.78
N ASN A 264 -26.09 10.72 19.39
CA ASN A 264 -27.15 11.15 20.31
C ASN A 264 -28.30 10.14 20.53
N SER A 265 -28.14 8.90 20.07
CA SER A 265 -29.17 7.84 20.11
C SER A 265 -29.64 7.48 21.53
N PHE A 266 -28.78 7.57 22.55
CA PHE A 266 -29.07 7.01 23.87
C PHE A 266 -29.44 8.01 24.97
N GLY A 267 -29.82 9.25 24.62
CA GLY A 267 -30.12 10.30 25.61
C GLY A 267 -31.24 9.97 26.61
N TYR A 268 -32.12 9.00 26.27
CA TYR A 268 -33.22 8.56 27.11
C TYR A 268 -32.85 7.42 28.09
N ILE A 269 -31.67 6.81 27.96
CA ILE A 269 -31.25 5.64 28.77
C ILE A 269 -31.24 5.93 30.28
N ALA A 270 -30.77 7.12 30.68
CA ALA A 270 -30.76 7.53 32.09
C ALA A 270 -32.18 7.70 32.68
N SER A 271 -33.18 7.94 31.83
CA SER A 271 -34.58 8.00 32.25
C SER A 271 -35.20 6.60 32.31
N TRP A 272 -34.88 5.72 31.36
CA TRP A 272 -35.33 4.33 31.36
C TRP A 272 -34.77 3.53 32.54
N SER A 273 -33.50 3.70 32.87
CA SER A 273 -32.85 2.97 33.97
C SER A 273 -33.33 3.41 35.35
N ARG A 274 -34.01 4.56 35.45
CA ARG A 274 -34.50 5.12 36.70
C ARG A 274 -35.61 4.25 37.28
N GLY A 275 -35.31 3.56 38.38
CA GLY A 275 -36.25 2.71 39.09
C GLY A 275 -36.19 1.23 38.70
N LYS A 276 -35.27 0.84 37.81
CA LYS A 276 -34.95 -0.56 37.52
C LYS A 276 -33.98 -1.11 38.56
N GLU A 277 -34.19 -2.34 38.99
CA GLU A 277 -33.23 -3.02 39.87
C GLU A 277 -32.05 -3.59 39.07
N LEU A 278 -30.92 -3.83 39.76
CA LEU A 278 -29.72 -4.38 39.15
C LEU A 278 -29.95 -5.70 38.36
N PRO A 279 -30.77 -6.66 38.84
CA PRO A 279 -31.08 -7.87 38.07
C PRO A 279 -31.79 -7.57 36.74
N GLU A 280 -32.66 -6.56 36.69
CA GLU A 280 -33.36 -6.16 35.45
C GLU A 280 -32.40 -5.55 34.44
N LEU A 281 -31.55 -4.62 34.90
CA LEU A 281 -30.52 -4.00 34.06
C LEU A 281 -29.54 -5.04 33.51
N ARG A 282 -29.12 -5.97 34.36
CA ARG A 282 -28.24 -7.07 33.99
C ARG A 282 -28.90 -8.00 32.97
N ALA A 283 -30.16 -8.38 33.18
CA ALA A 283 -30.90 -9.23 32.25
C ALA A 283 -31.01 -8.57 30.87
N SER A 284 -31.29 -7.27 30.82
CA SER A 284 -31.34 -6.52 29.56
C SER A 284 -29.98 -6.53 28.84
N LEU A 285 -28.87 -6.29 29.55
CA LEU A 285 -27.52 -6.41 28.96
C LEU A 285 -27.21 -7.82 28.44
N GLU A 286 -27.65 -8.87 29.14
CA GLU A 286 -27.48 -10.26 28.72
C GLU A 286 -28.31 -10.57 27.47
N THR A 287 -29.55 -10.06 27.38
CA THR A 287 -30.38 -10.14 26.18
C THR A 287 -29.70 -9.41 25.02
N ILE A 288 -29.28 -8.15 25.21
CA ILE A 288 -28.62 -7.33 24.18
C ILE A 288 -27.35 -8.03 23.66
N ASN A 289 -26.47 -8.49 24.56
CA ASN A 289 -25.23 -9.15 24.18
C ASN A 289 -25.47 -10.46 23.43
N LYS A 290 -26.40 -11.29 23.90
CA LYS A 290 -26.75 -12.57 23.26
C LYS A 290 -27.34 -12.34 21.87
N THR A 291 -28.29 -11.42 21.74
CA THR A 291 -28.96 -11.14 20.47
C THR A 291 -28.02 -10.50 19.47
N ALA A 292 -27.23 -9.51 19.88
CA ALA A 292 -26.23 -8.91 19.01
C ALA A 292 -25.20 -9.95 18.54
N SER A 293 -24.72 -10.83 19.43
CA SER A 293 -23.79 -11.88 19.02
C SER A 293 -24.41 -12.92 18.10
N GLY A 294 -25.70 -13.23 18.29
CA GLY A 294 -26.46 -14.12 17.39
C GLY A 294 -26.58 -13.50 16.01
N LEU A 295 -27.14 -12.29 15.92
CA LEU A 295 -27.31 -11.56 14.67
C LEU A 295 -25.99 -11.34 13.93
N ILE A 296 -24.91 -10.95 14.61
CA ILE A 296 -23.58 -10.84 13.97
C ILE A 296 -23.16 -12.18 13.36
N SER A 297 -23.34 -13.29 14.08
CA SER A 297 -22.94 -14.61 13.58
C SER A 297 -23.79 -15.06 12.39
N ASP A 298 -25.10 -14.80 12.45
CA ASP A 298 -26.06 -15.15 11.40
C ASP A 298 -25.81 -14.29 10.15
N ILE A 299 -25.63 -12.98 10.31
CA ILE A 299 -25.26 -12.06 9.21
C ILE A 299 -23.92 -12.47 8.60
N ASP A 300 -22.88 -12.73 9.40
CA ASP A 300 -21.57 -13.17 8.88
C ASP A 300 -21.65 -14.48 8.09
N GLN A 301 -22.53 -15.41 8.50
CA GLN A 301 -22.74 -16.66 7.79
C GLN A 301 -23.50 -16.42 6.49
N ASN A 302 -24.64 -15.73 6.55
CA ASN A 302 -25.48 -15.45 5.39
C ASN A 302 -24.72 -14.60 4.36
N PHE A 303 -23.92 -13.63 4.80
CA PHE A 303 -23.07 -12.82 3.93
C PHE A 303 -22.09 -13.67 3.14
N ARG A 304 -21.42 -14.63 3.78
CA ARG A 304 -20.53 -15.59 3.10
C ARG A 304 -21.28 -16.51 2.13
N GLU A 305 -22.49 -16.91 2.46
CA GLU A 305 -23.33 -17.75 1.59
C GLU A 305 -23.79 -16.96 0.35
N VAL A 306 -24.32 -15.75 0.54
CA VAL A 306 -24.75 -14.86 -0.56
C VAL A 306 -23.56 -14.49 -1.45
N LEU A 307 -22.39 -14.19 -0.88
CA LEU A 307 -21.16 -13.96 -1.66
C LEU A 307 -20.83 -15.15 -2.56
N ARG A 308 -20.92 -16.37 -2.04
CA ARG A 308 -20.63 -17.59 -2.81
C ARG A 308 -21.64 -17.84 -3.93
N GLU A 309 -22.91 -17.56 -3.68
CA GLU A 309 -23.95 -17.59 -4.72
C GLU A 309 -23.65 -16.57 -5.81
N TYR A 310 -23.21 -15.37 -5.42
CA TYR A 310 -22.85 -14.31 -6.33
C TYR A 310 -21.59 -14.61 -7.15
N ASP A 311 -20.60 -15.27 -6.56
CA ASP A 311 -19.41 -15.75 -7.29
C ASP A 311 -19.79 -16.67 -8.44
N SER A 312 -20.78 -17.55 -8.22
CA SER A 312 -21.29 -18.42 -9.29
C SER A 312 -21.96 -17.63 -10.43
N VAL A 313 -22.65 -16.54 -10.08
CA VAL A 313 -23.26 -15.62 -11.07
C VAL A 313 -22.17 -14.89 -11.88
N LEU A 314 -21.11 -14.43 -11.22
CA LEU A 314 -19.96 -13.79 -11.84
C LEU A 314 -19.24 -14.75 -12.80
N GLU A 315 -18.94 -15.98 -12.36
CA GLU A 315 -18.32 -17.02 -13.19
C GLU A 315 -19.16 -17.33 -14.43
N GLN A 316 -20.47 -17.46 -14.27
CA GLN A 316 -21.38 -17.69 -15.39
C GLN A 316 -21.38 -16.50 -16.35
N PHE A 317 -21.42 -15.27 -15.83
CA PHE A 317 -21.36 -14.06 -16.64
C PHE A 317 -20.03 -13.94 -17.40
N ALA A 318 -18.89 -14.09 -16.73
CA ALA A 318 -17.57 -14.05 -17.33
C ALA A 318 -17.43 -15.12 -18.43
N GLY A 319 -17.91 -16.34 -18.20
CA GLY A 319 -17.93 -17.38 -19.22
C GLY A 319 -18.80 -17.06 -20.43
N ASP A 320 -19.97 -16.44 -20.23
CA ASP A 320 -20.84 -15.99 -21.32
C ASP A 320 -20.22 -14.82 -22.09
N ALA A 321 -19.60 -13.86 -21.39
CA ALA A 321 -18.91 -12.73 -21.98
C ALA A 321 -17.71 -13.19 -22.83
N TYR A 322 -16.89 -14.11 -22.32
CA TYR A 322 -15.79 -14.73 -23.05
C TYR A 322 -16.28 -15.43 -24.32
N ARG A 323 -17.34 -16.24 -24.23
CA ARG A 323 -17.91 -16.92 -25.41
C ARG A 323 -18.42 -15.92 -26.44
N TYR A 324 -19.02 -14.83 -26.00
CA TYR A 324 -19.53 -13.78 -26.86
C TYR A 324 -18.40 -13.07 -27.61
N THR A 325 -17.36 -12.61 -26.90
CA THR A 325 -16.21 -11.92 -27.50
C THR A 325 -15.42 -12.85 -28.41
N ALA A 326 -15.15 -14.09 -27.99
CA ALA A 326 -14.45 -15.09 -28.79
C ALA A 326 -15.21 -15.46 -30.09
N SER A 327 -16.55 -15.38 -30.10
CA SER A 327 -17.36 -15.76 -31.27
C SER A 327 -17.14 -14.86 -32.50
N VAL A 328 -16.64 -13.65 -32.30
CA VAL A 328 -16.43 -12.65 -33.37
C VAL A 328 -14.95 -12.41 -33.69
N MET A 329 -14.02 -12.97 -32.92
CA MET A 329 -12.59 -12.89 -33.19
C MET A 329 -12.16 -13.85 -34.30
N LYS A 330 -11.26 -13.41 -35.20
CA LYS A 330 -10.68 -14.23 -36.26
C LYS A 330 -9.20 -14.52 -35.96
N PRO A 331 -8.68 -15.73 -36.22
CA PRO A 331 -7.25 -16.03 -36.10
C PRO A 331 -6.38 -15.00 -36.86
N PRO A 332 -5.17 -14.67 -36.40
CA PRO A 332 -4.27 -15.51 -35.61
C PRO A 332 -4.10 -15.10 -34.14
N PHE A 333 -5.05 -14.35 -33.56
CA PHE A 333 -4.93 -13.95 -32.15
C PHE A 333 -5.02 -15.18 -31.22
N PRO A 334 -3.97 -15.47 -30.43
CA PRO A 334 -4.05 -16.51 -29.41
C PRO A 334 -4.98 -16.03 -28.30
N LEU A 335 -6.09 -16.74 -28.08
CA LEU A 335 -6.93 -16.53 -26.92
C LEU A 335 -6.44 -17.45 -25.79
N ASN A 336 -6.34 -16.91 -24.58
CA ASN A 336 -6.23 -17.72 -23.38
C ASN A 336 -7.41 -18.70 -23.31
N SER A 337 -7.20 -19.86 -22.67
CA SER A 337 -8.32 -20.77 -22.45
C SER A 337 -9.37 -20.12 -21.56
N MET A 338 -10.64 -20.49 -21.76
CA MET A 338 -11.74 -20.02 -20.90
C MET A 338 -11.48 -20.30 -19.41
N GLU A 339 -10.76 -21.38 -19.09
CA GLU A 339 -10.35 -21.74 -17.73
C GLU A 339 -9.35 -20.75 -17.11
N LYS A 340 -8.56 -20.05 -17.94
CA LYS A 340 -7.64 -19.00 -17.50
C LYS A 340 -8.32 -17.63 -17.46
N GLU A 341 -9.16 -17.32 -18.44
CA GLU A 341 -9.72 -15.97 -18.60
C GLU A 341 -10.89 -15.70 -17.65
N VAL A 342 -11.75 -16.70 -17.39
CA VAL A 342 -12.94 -16.53 -16.54
C VAL A 342 -12.56 -16.09 -15.11
N PRO A 343 -11.61 -16.72 -14.42
CA PRO A 343 -11.19 -16.26 -13.10
C PRO A 343 -10.67 -14.82 -13.08
N VAL A 344 -9.92 -14.41 -14.12
CA VAL A 344 -9.39 -13.05 -14.25
C VAL A 344 -10.54 -12.04 -14.39
N THR A 345 -11.48 -12.29 -15.31
CA THR A 345 -12.65 -11.42 -15.49
C THR A 345 -13.51 -11.33 -14.22
N VAL A 346 -13.65 -12.43 -13.46
CA VAL A 346 -14.37 -12.40 -12.18
C VAL A 346 -13.66 -11.49 -11.18
N GLU A 347 -12.34 -11.56 -11.08
CA GLU A 347 -11.56 -10.72 -10.18
C GLU A 347 -11.59 -9.24 -10.60
N ASP A 348 -11.52 -8.97 -11.90
CA ASP A 348 -11.65 -7.62 -12.47
C ASP A 348 -13.02 -7.01 -12.12
N LEU A 349 -14.10 -7.76 -12.29
CA LEU A 349 -15.45 -7.31 -11.93
C LEU A 349 -15.56 -7.01 -10.45
N LYS A 350 -15.02 -7.88 -9.58
CA LYS A 350 -14.99 -7.67 -8.12
C LYS A 350 -14.19 -6.43 -7.72
N SER A 351 -13.12 -6.15 -8.47
CA SER A 351 -12.22 -5.02 -8.27
C SER A 351 -12.73 -3.72 -8.90
N GLY A 352 -13.92 -3.74 -9.53
CA GLY A 352 -14.54 -2.58 -10.15
C GLY A 352 -13.99 -2.24 -11.55
N TYR A 353 -13.23 -3.14 -12.19
CA TYR A 353 -12.74 -3.01 -13.57
C TYR A 353 -13.77 -3.49 -14.62
N GLY A 354 -15.07 -3.45 -14.29
CA GLY A 354 -16.16 -3.84 -15.21
C GLY A 354 -16.21 -3.04 -16.51
N LYS A 355 -15.60 -1.84 -16.54
CA LYS A 355 -15.49 -0.98 -17.74
C LYS A 355 -14.79 -1.69 -18.90
N ASP A 356 -13.75 -2.49 -18.62
CA ASP A 356 -12.98 -3.17 -19.67
C ASP A 356 -13.77 -4.33 -20.27
N THR A 357 -14.48 -5.07 -19.41
CA THR A 357 -15.45 -6.08 -19.85
C THR A 357 -16.55 -5.46 -20.71
N ARG A 358 -17.11 -4.31 -20.29
CA ARG A 358 -18.11 -3.56 -21.06
C ARG A 358 -17.58 -3.13 -22.43
N ALA A 359 -16.35 -2.60 -22.48
CA ALA A 359 -15.71 -2.17 -23.71
C ALA A 359 -15.47 -3.36 -24.66
N ALA A 360 -15.03 -4.50 -24.14
CA ALA A 360 -14.85 -5.73 -24.90
C ALA A 360 -16.17 -6.21 -25.53
N ILE A 361 -17.27 -6.23 -24.75
CA ILE A 361 -18.61 -6.57 -25.24
C ILE A 361 -19.05 -5.60 -26.35
N PHE A 362 -18.89 -4.29 -26.15
CA PHE A 362 -19.26 -3.30 -27.17
C PHE A 362 -18.43 -3.42 -28.44
N ASN A 363 -17.12 -3.66 -28.33
CA ASN A 363 -16.25 -3.84 -29.49
C ASN A 363 -16.61 -5.09 -30.26
N ALA A 364 -16.91 -6.19 -29.57
CA ALA A 364 -17.41 -7.42 -30.20
C ALA A 364 -18.74 -7.19 -30.94
N ALA A 365 -19.65 -6.41 -30.37
CA ALA A 365 -20.94 -6.08 -30.98
C ALA A 365 -20.84 -5.24 -32.27
N LYS A 366 -19.70 -4.57 -32.52
CA LYS A 366 -19.46 -3.81 -33.77
C LYS A 366 -19.18 -4.72 -34.98
N VAL A 367 -18.87 -6.00 -34.76
CA VAL A 367 -18.55 -6.95 -35.83
C VAL A 367 -19.82 -7.37 -36.57
N GLU A 368 -19.78 -7.33 -37.91
CA GLU A 368 -20.92 -7.70 -38.75
C GLU A 368 -21.33 -9.16 -38.53
N GLY A 369 -22.61 -9.37 -38.17
CA GLY A 369 -23.17 -10.70 -37.86
C GLY A 369 -23.09 -11.11 -36.39
N ALA A 370 -22.56 -10.26 -35.50
CA ALA A 370 -22.56 -10.51 -34.05
C ALA A 370 -23.99 -10.60 -33.48
N ALA A 371 -24.18 -11.45 -32.47
CA ALA A 371 -25.43 -11.48 -31.71
C ALA A 371 -25.60 -10.19 -30.89
N SER A 372 -26.82 -9.86 -30.47
CA SER A 372 -27.06 -8.65 -29.66
C SER A 372 -26.43 -8.77 -28.26
N PRO A 373 -25.70 -7.74 -27.77
CA PRO A 373 -25.07 -7.75 -26.45
C PRO A 373 -26.03 -7.40 -25.31
N ASN A 374 -27.30 -7.03 -25.60
CA ASN A 374 -28.20 -6.40 -24.63
C ASN A 374 -28.39 -7.20 -23.33
N GLU A 375 -28.49 -8.52 -23.41
CA GLU A 375 -28.65 -9.36 -22.21
C GLU A 375 -27.38 -9.39 -21.36
N LEU A 376 -26.21 -9.43 -21.98
CA LEU A 376 -24.92 -9.34 -21.27
C LEU A 376 -24.76 -7.97 -20.60
N LEU A 377 -25.07 -6.89 -21.32
CA LEU A 377 -24.99 -5.54 -20.77
C LEU A 377 -25.96 -5.34 -19.61
N ARG A 378 -27.19 -5.87 -19.71
CA ARG A 378 -28.15 -5.82 -18.59
C ARG A 378 -27.63 -6.57 -17.36
N ARG A 379 -27.06 -7.77 -17.54
CA ARG A 379 -26.46 -8.54 -16.44
C ARG A 379 -25.27 -7.81 -15.83
N LEU A 380 -24.44 -7.18 -16.67
CA LEU A 380 -23.33 -6.35 -16.22
C LEU A 380 -23.81 -5.14 -15.42
N ASP A 381 -24.90 -4.49 -15.83
CA ASP A 381 -25.51 -3.38 -15.07
C ASP A 381 -25.95 -3.84 -13.65
N GLU A 382 -26.46 -5.07 -13.49
CA GLU A 382 -26.78 -5.62 -12.17
C GLU A 382 -25.53 -5.98 -11.35
N ILE A 383 -24.45 -6.41 -12.01
CA ILE A 383 -23.15 -6.66 -11.38
C ILE A 383 -22.51 -5.37 -10.89
N GLU A 384 -22.53 -4.32 -11.70
CA GLU A 384 -21.99 -3.01 -11.38
C GLU A 384 -22.78 -2.28 -10.28
N LYS A 385 -23.99 -2.72 -9.92
CA LYS A 385 -24.67 -2.23 -8.70
C LYS A 385 -24.05 -2.79 -7.42
N ILE A 386 -23.39 -3.94 -7.51
CA ILE A 386 -22.82 -4.68 -6.36
C ILE A 386 -21.32 -4.40 -6.26
N TYR A 387 -20.64 -4.43 -7.41
CA TYR A 387 -19.25 -4.04 -7.57
C TYR A 387 -19.20 -2.80 -8.46
N PRO A 388 -19.45 -1.61 -7.88
CA PRO A 388 -19.45 -0.38 -8.65
C PRO A 388 -18.13 -0.22 -9.41
N PRO A 389 -18.18 0.30 -10.65
CA PRO A 389 -16.98 0.61 -11.40
C PRO A 389 -16.06 1.46 -10.53
N ARG A 390 -14.80 1.05 -10.42
CA ARG A 390 -13.81 1.78 -9.65
C ARG A 390 -13.70 3.16 -10.27
N GLU A 391 -13.90 4.19 -9.46
CA GLU A 391 -13.62 5.54 -9.92
C GLU A 391 -12.11 5.67 -10.05
N THR A 392 -11.64 5.75 -11.29
CA THR A 392 -10.23 5.96 -11.59
C THR A 392 -9.92 7.45 -11.72
N GLU A 393 -10.92 8.32 -11.75
CA GLU A 393 -10.72 9.77 -11.78
C GLU A 393 -11.87 10.53 -11.11
N ALA A 394 -11.53 11.64 -10.45
CA ALA A 394 -12.50 12.55 -9.85
C ALA A 394 -11.93 13.96 -9.76
N ILE A 395 -12.79 14.96 -9.67
CA ILE A 395 -12.41 16.35 -9.43
C ILE A 395 -13.25 16.94 -8.30
N TYR A 396 -12.61 17.64 -7.37
CA TYR A 396 -13.23 18.27 -6.21
C TYR A 396 -13.01 19.78 -6.25
N LEU A 397 -14.05 20.56 -5.98
CA LEU A 397 -13.96 21.99 -5.77
C LEU A 397 -13.72 22.25 -4.28
N LEU A 398 -12.55 22.79 -3.95
CA LEU A 398 -12.10 23.13 -2.60
C LEU A 398 -12.33 24.61 -2.32
N ASP A 399 -13.07 24.92 -1.26
CA ASP A 399 -13.35 26.27 -0.76
C ASP A 399 -13.83 27.27 -1.82
N ASN A 400 -14.45 26.76 -2.88
CA ASN A 400 -14.87 27.52 -4.05
C ASN A 400 -13.71 28.31 -4.70
N ALA A 401 -12.46 27.87 -4.51
CA ALA A 401 -11.24 28.58 -4.89
C ALA A 401 -10.29 27.74 -5.75
N ALA A 402 -10.26 26.42 -5.58
CA ALA A 402 -9.38 25.53 -6.35
C ALA A 402 -10.10 24.23 -6.73
N TYR A 403 -9.70 23.63 -7.85
CA TYR A 403 -10.10 22.28 -8.23
C TYR A 403 -8.97 21.30 -7.94
N LEU A 404 -9.27 20.21 -7.23
CA LEU A 404 -8.37 19.08 -7.02
C LEU A 404 -8.81 17.93 -7.92
N TYR A 405 -8.05 17.66 -8.97
CA TYR A 405 -8.20 16.50 -9.84
C TYR A 405 -7.37 15.33 -9.31
N LEU A 406 -7.95 14.13 -9.33
CA LEU A 406 -7.34 12.88 -8.93
C LEU A 406 -7.47 11.90 -10.08
N LYS A 407 -6.39 11.17 -10.39
CA LYS A 407 -6.35 10.16 -11.45
C LYS A 407 -5.53 8.95 -11.01
N GLY A 408 -6.12 7.76 -11.10
CA GLY A 408 -5.49 6.49 -10.75
C GLY A 408 -4.54 5.99 -11.85
N ASN A 409 -3.40 5.45 -11.43
CA ASN A 409 -2.36 4.80 -12.23
C ASN A 409 -2.04 3.41 -11.63
N GLU A 410 -1.10 2.66 -12.21
CA GLU A 410 -0.72 1.31 -11.74
C GLU A 410 -0.19 1.30 -10.29
N ASP A 411 0.53 2.36 -9.89
CA ASP A 411 1.17 2.46 -8.59
C ASP A 411 0.38 3.26 -7.53
N GLY A 412 -0.81 3.79 -7.84
CA GLY A 412 -1.56 4.66 -6.93
C GLY A 412 -2.39 5.73 -7.62
N TYR A 413 -2.42 6.95 -7.07
CA TYR A 413 -3.18 8.07 -7.63
C TYR A 413 -2.32 9.32 -7.76
N GLY A 414 -2.23 9.85 -8.99
CA GLY A 414 -1.74 11.20 -9.23
C GLY A 414 -2.81 12.24 -8.88
N TYR A 415 -2.38 13.42 -8.45
CA TYR A 415 -3.26 14.54 -8.16
C TYR A 415 -2.75 15.84 -8.79
N THR A 416 -3.69 16.72 -9.16
CA THR A 416 -3.40 18.03 -9.74
C THR A 416 -4.37 19.06 -9.17
N LEU A 417 -3.85 20.17 -8.65
CA LEU A 417 -4.60 21.33 -8.21
C LEU A 417 -4.64 22.39 -9.31
N TYR A 418 -5.81 22.94 -9.58
CA TYR A 418 -6.03 24.05 -10.49
C TYR A 418 -6.65 25.22 -9.74
N ASP A 419 -6.21 26.44 -10.03
CA ASP A 419 -6.90 27.63 -9.55
C ASP A 419 -8.25 27.76 -10.26
N LYS A 420 -9.33 28.05 -9.51
CA LYS A 420 -10.69 28.05 -10.07
C LYS A 420 -10.92 29.18 -11.09
N GLU A 421 -10.33 30.35 -10.87
CA GLU A 421 -10.58 31.53 -11.71
C GLU A 421 -9.79 31.47 -13.03
N SER A 422 -8.53 31.05 -12.95
CA SER A 422 -7.63 30.95 -14.10
C SER A 422 -7.65 29.58 -14.78
N LEU A 423 -8.14 28.54 -14.11
CA LEU A 423 -8.09 27.14 -14.56
C LEU A 423 -6.68 26.61 -14.84
N ARG A 424 -5.65 27.28 -14.32
CA ARG A 424 -4.25 26.89 -14.47
C ARG A 424 -3.80 26.05 -13.30
N GLU A 425 -2.91 25.10 -13.59
CA GLU A 425 -2.31 24.24 -12.60
C GLU A 425 -1.53 25.07 -11.56
N THR A 426 -1.74 24.76 -10.29
CA THR A 426 -1.07 25.40 -9.15
C THR A 426 -0.12 24.46 -8.43
N ALA A 427 -0.41 23.15 -8.44
CA ALA A 427 0.42 22.12 -7.83
C ALA A 427 0.01 20.74 -8.37
N SER A 428 0.92 19.79 -8.35
CA SER A 428 0.64 18.39 -8.65
C SER A 428 1.57 17.47 -7.87
N GLY A 429 1.15 16.23 -7.70
CA GLY A 429 1.93 15.24 -6.97
C GLY A 429 1.33 13.85 -7.06
N PHE A 430 1.86 12.95 -6.23
CA PHE A 430 1.48 11.54 -6.21
C PHE A 430 1.12 11.09 -4.80
N ALA A 431 0.02 10.35 -4.67
CA ALA A 431 -0.39 9.69 -3.44
C ALA A 431 0.14 8.24 -3.44
N ASP A 432 1.00 7.96 -2.45
CA ASP A 432 1.94 6.83 -2.26
C ASP A 432 1.32 5.40 -2.26
N GLU A 433 2.20 4.37 -2.22
CA GLU A 433 1.81 2.95 -2.17
C GLU A 433 0.90 2.62 -0.98
N GLY A 434 -0.29 2.09 -1.29
CA GLY A 434 -1.33 1.70 -0.31
C GLY A 434 -2.66 2.44 -0.47
N VAL A 435 -2.71 3.45 -1.34
CA VAL A 435 -3.96 4.14 -1.71
C VAL A 435 -4.74 3.34 -2.73
N SER A 436 -5.81 2.69 -2.28
CA SER A 436 -6.67 1.88 -3.16
C SER A 436 -7.92 2.60 -3.68
N SER A 437 -8.19 3.87 -3.32
CA SER A 437 -9.43 4.54 -3.69
C SER A 437 -9.30 6.06 -3.81
N ILE A 438 -10.20 6.70 -4.56
CA ILE A 438 -10.26 8.17 -4.65
C ILE A 438 -10.44 8.85 -3.29
N PRO A 439 -11.29 8.38 -2.36
CA PRO A 439 -11.37 8.98 -1.02
C PRO A 439 -10.05 8.96 -0.24
N THR A 440 -9.31 7.85 -0.30
CA THR A 440 -7.99 7.78 0.35
C THR A 440 -6.95 8.64 -0.38
N ALA A 441 -7.00 8.68 -1.71
CA ALA A 441 -6.15 9.56 -2.52
C ALA A 441 -6.41 11.05 -2.22
N TYR A 442 -7.69 11.41 -2.05
CA TYR A 442 -8.12 12.75 -1.69
C TYR A 442 -7.55 13.20 -0.34
N GLU A 443 -7.73 12.40 0.70
CA GLU A 443 -7.20 12.72 2.05
C GLU A 443 -5.67 12.84 2.03
N GLN A 444 -4.99 11.98 1.28
CA GLN A 444 -3.54 12.04 1.17
C GLN A 444 -3.05 13.23 0.36
N ALA A 445 -3.72 13.57 -0.74
CA ALA A 445 -3.42 14.77 -1.52
C ALA A 445 -3.57 16.04 -0.66
N LEU A 446 -4.64 16.12 0.14
CA LEU A 446 -4.80 17.22 1.09
C LEU A 446 -3.68 17.26 2.14
N ALA A 447 -3.28 16.10 2.67
CA ALA A 447 -2.21 16.02 3.67
C ALA A 447 -0.85 16.45 3.10
N LEU A 448 -0.52 16.01 1.88
CA LEU A 448 0.71 16.34 1.16
C LEU A 448 0.79 17.83 0.84
N GLU A 449 -0.31 18.42 0.40
CA GLU A 449 -0.42 19.86 0.10
C GLU A 449 -0.70 20.71 1.35
N HIS A 450 -0.77 20.09 2.53
CA HIS A 450 -1.09 20.74 3.81
C HIS A 450 -2.38 21.56 3.78
N LEU A 451 -3.38 21.08 3.04
CA LEU A 451 -4.69 21.70 2.86
C LEU A 451 -5.70 21.18 3.88
N THR A 452 -6.54 22.07 4.40
CA THR A 452 -7.67 21.74 5.28
C THR A 452 -8.91 22.53 4.84
N PRO A 453 -9.52 22.15 3.69
CA PRO A 453 -10.60 22.91 3.10
C PRO A 453 -11.82 22.94 4.05
N ALA A 454 -12.42 24.12 4.22
CA ALA A 454 -13.63 24.27 5.03
C ALA A 454 -14.87 23.70 4.32
N THR A 455 -14.86 23.69 2.99
CA THR A 455 -15.88 23.14 2.10
C THR A 455 -15.21 22.41 0.94
N SER A 456 -15.74 21.23 0.61
CA SER A 456 -15.28 20.42 -0.52
C SER A 456 -16.49 19.78 -1.19
N GLU A 457 -16.59 19.92 -2.51
CA GLU A 457 -17.67 19.36 -3.31
C GLU A 457 -17.10 18.64 -4.52
N LYS A 458 -17.51 17.40 -4.76
CA LYS A 458 -17.16 16.69 -5.99
C LYS A 458 -17.93 17.28 -7.16
N VAL A 459 -17.24 17.65 -8.24
CA VAL A 459 -17.83 18.29 -9.43
C VAL A 459 -17.72 17.39 -10.67
N PRO A 460 -18.54 17.61 -11.71
CA PRO A 460 -18.44 16.86 -12.95
C PRO A 460 -17.09 17.06 -13.65
N LEU A 461 -16.57 16.00 -14.28
CA LEU A 461 -15.31 16.02 -15.04
C LEU A 461 -15.37 16.89 -16.30
N ASP A 462 -16.55 17.39 -16.70
CA ASP A 462 -16.70 18.29 -17.85
C ASP A 462 -15.83 19.55 -17.74
N ILE A 463 -15.52 20.01 -16.52
CA ILE A 463 -14.62 21.15 -16.27
C ILE A 463 -13.21 20.92 -16.82
N LEU A 464 -12.78 19.65 -16.96
CA LEU A 464 -11.48 19.32 -17.55
C LEU A 464 -11.39 19.74 -19.03
N ARG A 465 -12.53 19.87 -19.73
CA ARG A 465 -12.54 20.41 -21.10
C ARG A 465 -12.22 21.91 -21.11
N ASP A 466 -12.75 22.64 -20.14
CA ASP A 466 -12.49 24.07 -20.01
C ASP A 466 -11.03 24.32 -19.57
N ILE A 467 -10.52 23.52 -18.64
CA ILE A 467 -9.10 23.49 -18.25
C ILE A 467 -8.23 23.18 -19.49
N ALA A 468 -8.55 22.13 -20.24
CA ALA A 468 -7.81 21.77 -21.46
C ALA A 468 -7.87 22.86 -22.54
N ALA A 469 -8.99 23.59 -22.66
CA ALA A 469 -9.12 24.68 -23.62
C ALA A 469 -8.32 25.92 -23.22
N VAL A 470 -8.27 26.28 -21.93
CA VAL A 470 -7.38 27.35 -21.42
C VAL A 470 -5.93 26.97 -21.66
N HIS A 471 -5.60 25.71 -21.38
CA HIS A 471 -4.28 25.16 -21.61
C HIS A 471 -3.88 25.16 -23.10
N GLU A 472 -4.77 24.75 -24.00
CA GLU A 472 -4.55 24.83 -25.45
C GLU A 472 -4.40 26.28 -25.94
N GLN A 473 -5.14 27.23 -25.35
CA GLN A 473 -4.99 28.65 -25.63
C GLN A 473 -3.63 29.20 -25.16
N ASP A 474 -3.17 28.79 -23.98
CA ASP A 474 -1.85 29.16 -23.45
C ASP A 474 -0.75 28.62 -24.37
N VAL A 475 -0.87 27.38 -24.85
CA VAL A 475 0.04 26.76 -25.83
C VAL A 475 0.00 27.50 -27.18
N GLN A 476 -1.19 27.83 -27.71
CA GLN A 476 -1.34 28.57 -28.96
C GLN A 476 -0.80 30.01 -28.86
N GLU A 477 -1.00 30.67 -27.72
CA GLU A 477 -0.45 32.00 -27.44
C GLU A 477 1.08 31.95 -27.31
N TYR A 478 1.62 30.90 -26.71
CA TYR A 478 3.06 30.61 -26.66
C TYR A 478 3.64 30.43 -28.08
N ILE A 479 3.05 29.55 -28.89
CA ILE A 479 3.44 29.31 -30.29
C ILE A 479 3.41 30.61 -31.11
N ARG A 480 2.38 31.44 -30.93
CA ARG A 480 2.24 32.73 -31.63
C ARG A 480 3.26 33.77 -31.16
N LYS A 481 3.57 33.83 -29.87
CA LYS A 481 4.61 34.72 -29.33
C LYS A 481 6.00 34.33 -29.83
N ASN A 482 6.22 33.05 -30.11
CA ASN A 482 7.51 32.50 -30.49
C ASN A 482 7.69 32.24 -32.01
N ASN A 483 6.74 32.67 -32.86
CA ASN A 483 6.85 32.65 -34.34
C ASN A 483 7.20 31.28 -34.98
N LEU A 484 6.62 30.19 -34.48
CA LEU A 484 6.88 28.81 -34.96
C LEU A 484 6.08 28.39 -36.22
N SER A 485 5.58 29.31 -37.06
CA SER A 485 4.77 28.93 -38.24
C SER A 485 5.53 28.99 -39.58
N ASP A 486 5.55 27.82 -40.24
CA ASP A 486 5.75 27.49 -41.66
C ASP A 486 7.18 27.50 -42.25
N HIS A 487 7.69 26.30 -42.57
CA HIS A 487 8.52 26.04 -43.78
C HIS A 487 8.15 24.69 -44.43
N GLU A 488 7.73 24.74 -45.70
CA GLU A 488 7.47 23.58 -46.57
C GLU A 488 8.77 22.81 -46.92
N PRO A 489 8.71 21.49 -47.17
CA PRO A 489 9.87 20.65 -47.42
C PRO A 489 10.28 20.63 -48.90
N ASP A 490 11.59 20.76 -49.17
CA ASP A 490 12.17 20.52 -50.50
C ASP A 490 12.88 19.16 -50.55
N ALA A 491 12.80 18.50 -51.71
CA ALA A 491 13.03 17.07 -51.96
C ALA A 491 14.52 16.60 -51.95
N PRO A 492 14.81 15.28 -51.89
CA PRO A 492 16.10 14.74 -51.46
C PRO A 492 17.10 14.50 -52.59
N ALA A 493 18.41 14.65 -52.28
CA ALA A 493 19.51 14.22 -53.12
C ALA A 493 20.21 12.99 -52.54
N THR A 494 20.24 11.93 -53.35
CA THR A 494 20.93 10.65 -53.14
C THR A 494 22.45 10.82 -53.15
N GLN A 495 23.16 10.14 -52.23
CA GLN A 495 24.53 9.66 -52.48
C GLN A 495 24.98 8.52 -51.54
N THR A 496 25.10 7.36 -52.19
CA THR A 496 26.01 6.21 -52.01
C THR A 496 27.09 6.23 -50.92
N ALA A 497 27.15 5.11 -50.18
CA ALA A 497 28.23 4.67 -49.30
C ALA A 497 29.56 4.39 -50.03
N PRO A 498 30.69 4.42 -49.28
CA PRO A 498 31.77 3.48 -49.55
C PRO A 498 32.40 2.81 -48.30
N ASP A 499 32.65 1.52 -48.50
CA ASP A 499 33.62 0.56 -47.93
C ASP A 499 34.55 0.91 -46.74
N GLN A 500 34.64 -0.07 -45.83
CA GLN A 500 35.69 -0.27 -44.82
C GLN A 500 37.10 -0.46 -45.40
N PRO A 501 38.14 -0.15 -44.62
CA PRO A 501 39.35 -0.97 -44.61
C PRO A 501 39.81 -1.42 -43.20
N LYS A 502 40.52 -2.56 -43.20
CA LYS A 502 41.07 -3.31 -42.06
C LYS A 502 42.31 -2.67 -41.38
N ALA A 503 42.34 -2.88 -40.07
CA ALA A 503 43.43 -3.02 -39.08
C ALA A 503 44.91 -2.67 -39.42
N ALA A 504 45.55 -1.91 -38.50
CA ALA A 504 46.99 -1.91 -38.25
C ALA A 504 47.35 -1.52 -36.78
N ASP A 505 48.06 -2.45 -36.12
CA ASP A 505 48.92 -2.44 -34.92
C ASP A 505 49.10 -1.22 -33.99
N MET A 506 48.68 -1.42 -32.73
CA MET A 506 49.35 -1.30 -31.42
C MET A 506 50.19 -0.04 -31.04
N LEU A 507 49.63 0.76 -30.13
CA LEU A 507 50.24 1.38 -28.94
C LEU A 507 49.31 1.06 -27.74
N PRO A 508 49.72 1.15 -26.46
CA PRO A 508 48.82 0.81 -25.35
C PRO A 508 47.72 1.89 -25.30
N ASP A 509 46.56 1.57 -25.84
CA ASP A 509 45.51 2.54 -26.11
C ASP A 509 44.91 3.07 -24.81
N ALA A 510 44.78 4.39 -24.75
CA ALA A 510 43.86 5.07 -23.84
C ALA A 510 42.47 4.40 -23.96
N PRO A 511 41.69 4.27 -22.86
CA PRO A 511 40.41 3.57 -22.90
C PRO A 511 39.60 4.06 -24.10
N GLU A 512 39.19 3.14 -24.97
CA GLU A 512 38.36 3.45 -26.13
C GLU A 512 37.14 4.24 -25.63
N LEU A 513 36.99 5.47 -26.11
CA LEU A 513 35.87 6.34 -25.79
C LEU A 513 34.62 5.78 -26.46
N ALA A 514 34.00 4.78 -25.84
CA ALA A 514 32.76 4.14 -26.28
C ALA A 514 31.53 4.82 -25.65
N LEU A 515 30.38 4.75 -26.35
CA LEU A 515 29.08 5.13 -25.79
C LEU A 515 28.67 4.14 -24.70
N ASP A 516 27.58 4.40 -23.97
CA ASP A 516 27.13 3.40 -22.99
C ASP A 516 26.72 2.10 -23.67
N GLU A 517 27.23 1.00 -23.13
CA GLU A 517 26.92 -0.35 -23.55
C GLU A 517 26.14 -1.05 -22.44
N TYR A 518 25.23 -1.94 -22.86
CA TYR A 518 24.50 -2.79 -21.93
C TYR A 518 25.48 -3.65 -21.13
N PRO A 519 25.45 -3.65 -19.79
CA PRO A 519 26.36 -4.46 -18.98
C PRO A 519 26.12 -5.95 -19.23
N MET A 520 27.00 -6.59 -19.99
CA MET A 520 26.94 -8.03 -20.24
C MET A 520 27.49 -8.81 -19.04
N PRO A 521 26.90 -9.97 -18.70
CA PRO A 521 27.41 -10.81 -17.61
C PRO A 521 28.76 -11.47 -17.92
N ASP A 522 29.14 -11.51 -19.19
CA ASP A 522 30.46 -11.91 -19.63
C ASP A 522 30.90 -11.00 -20.78
N SER A 523 31.99 -10.27 -20.59
CA SER A 523 32.49 -9.29 -21.56
C SER A 523 33.09 -9.93 -22.83
N ASP A 524 33.45 -11.20 -22.77
CA ASP A 524 34.07 -11.92 -23.89
C ASP A 524 33.04 -12.55 -24.84
N LEU A 525 31.75 -12.48 -24.48
CA LEU A 525 30.66 -13.13 -25.20
C LEU A 525 29.51 -12.17 -25.51
N THR A 526 28.81 -12.47 -26.59
CA THR A 526 27.72 -11.66 -27.12
C THR A 526 26.49 -12.52 -27.39
N VAL A 527 25.31 -11.89 -27.51
CA VAL A 527 24.06 -12.61 -27.84
C VAL A 527 24.19 -13.40 -29.15
N ALA A 528 25.03 -12.95 -30.10
CA ALA A 528 25.32 -13.67 -31.33
C ALA A 528 25.96 -15.06 -31.09
N ASP A 529 26.67 -15.25 -29.98
CA ASP A 529 27.26 -16.54 -29.61
C ASP A 529 26.18 -17.55 -29.19
N LEU A 530 25.11 -17.11 -28.52
CA LEU A 530 23.93 -17.94 -28.23
C LEU A 530 23.16 -18.29 -29.51
N GLU A 531 22.96 -17.30 -30.39
CA GLU A 531 22.29 -17.51 -31.68
C GLU A 531 23.06 -18.51 -32.55
N ALA A 532 24.39 -18.47 -32.53
CA ALA A 532 25.25 -19.43 -33.24
C ALA A 532 25.11 -20.86 -32.70
N CYS A 533 24.73 -21.02 -31.43
CA CYS A 533 24.39 -22.31 -30.82
C CYS A 533 22.94 -22.75 -31.07
N GLY A 534 22.14 -21.94 -31.77
CA GLY A 534 20.77 -22.26 -32.16
C GLY A 534 19.69 -21.81 -31.17
N TYR A 535 20.06 -21.04 -30.15
CA TYR A 535 19.11 -20.49 -29.18
C TYR A 535 18.68 -19.08 -29.63
N LEU A 536 17.38 -18.87 -29.86
CA LEU A 536 16.84 -17.64 -30.48
C LEU A 536 15.75 -16.95 -29.64
N ASP A 537 15.49 -17.41 -28.42
CA ASP A 537 14.37 -16.94 -27.61
C ASP A 537 14.63 -15.58 -26.93
N GLY A 538 15.90 -15.11 -26.91
CA GLY A 538 16.28 -13.74 -26.50
C GLY A 538 16.21 -13.44 -25.01
N ASP A 539 15.75 -14.39 -24.21
CA ASP A 539 15.56 -14.36 -22.76
C ASP A 539 16.82 -14.71 -21.95
N LEU A 540 17.85 -15.27 -22.58
CA LEU A 540 19.11 -15.67 -21.95
C LEU A 540 20.31 -14.83 -22.43
N LEU A 541 21.30 -14.66 -21.54
CA LEU A 541 22.57 -13.97 -21.81
C LEU A 541 23.76 -14.94 -21.68
N PRO A 542 24.75 -14.92 -22.59
CA PRO A 542 25.81 -15.91 -22.62
C PRO A 542 26.83 -15.75 -21.49
N LEU A 543 27.40 -16.87 -21.07
CA LEU A 543 28.44 -16.97 -20.06
C LEU A 543 29.54 -17.94 -20.49
N SER A 544 30.79 -17.55 -20.20
CA SER A 544 31.88 -18.50 -20.15
C SER A 544 31.69 -19.41 -18.95
N LYS A 545 32.41 -20.52 -18.96
CA LYS A 545 32.37 -21.48 -17.86
C LYS A 545 32.82 -20.90 -16.52
N ASP A 546 33.80 -19.99 -16.56
CA ASP A 546 34.34 -19.38 -15.34
C ASP A 546 33.34 -18.38 -14.76
N GLN A 547 32.70 -17.54 -15.60
CA GLN A 547 31.62 -16.64 -15.18
C GLN A 547 30.37 -17.40 -14.72
N ALA A 548 30.02 -18.50 -15.38
CA ALA A 548 28.93 -19.39 -14.93
C ALA A 548 29.17 -19.95 -13.53
N MET A 549 30.41 -20.30 -13.18
CA MET A 549 30.73 -20.76 -11.83
C MET A 549 30.58 -19.64 -10.80
N GLU A 550 31.06 -18.44 -11.13
CA GLU A 550 31.02 -17.27 -10.25
C GLU A 550 29.58 -16.82 -9.95
N LEU A 551 28.74 -16.72 -10.97
CA LEU A 551 27.32 -16.33 -10.80
C LEU A 551 26.50 -17.42 -10.10
N PHE A 552 26.80 -18.71 -10.31
CA PHE A 552 26.16 -19.79 -9.57
C PHE A 552 26.50 -19.74 -8.07
N GLU A 553 27.74 -19.38 -7.70
CA GLU A 553 28.13 -19.18 -6.30
C GLU A 553 27.43 -17.97 -5.64
N GLN A 554 26.92 -17.04 -6.45
CA GLN A 554 26.13 -15.89 -6.04
C GLN A 554 24.61 -16.18 -6.02
N ASP A 555 24.23 -17.46 -6.13
CA ASP A 555 22.83 -17.94 -6.15
C ASP A 555 22.02 -17.51 -7.40
N LEU A 556 22.66 -17.14 -8.53
CA LEU A 556 21.97 -16.93 -9.81
C LEU A 556 21.74 -18.25 -10.57
N THR A 557 20.64 -18.32 -11.33
CA THR A 557 20.28 -19.49 -12.12
C THR A 557 21.13 -19.59 -13.38
N VAL A 558 21.97 -20.62 -13.46
CA VAL A 558 22.80 -20.89 -14.63
C VAL A 558 22.19 -21.96 -15.53
N TYR A 559 22.15 -21.67 -16.82
CA TYR A 559 21.68 -22.53 -17.88
C TYR A 559 22.84 -23.07 -18.72
N MET A 560 22.73 -24.33 -19.10
CA MET A 560 23.61 -25.03 -20.02
C MET A 560 22.91 -25.10 -21.38
N ILE A 561 23.59 -24.61 -22.42
CA ILE A 561 23.04 -24.56 -23.79
C ILE A 561 23.41 -25.83 -24.55
N GLU A 562 22.39 -26.57 -25.00
CA GLU A 562 22.54 -27.86 -25.70
C GLU A 562 21.58 -27.95 -26.90
N ASP A 563 22.10 -28.24 -28.10
CA ASP A 563 21.32 -28.52 -29.31
C ASP A 563 20.18 -27.50 -29.60
N GLY A 564 20.42 -26.22 -29.32
CA GLY A 564 19.44 -25.14 -29.50
C GLY A 564 18.41 -24.98 -28.36
N GLY A 565 18.55 -25.71 -27.26
CA GLY A 565 17.76 -25.55 -26.03
C GLY A 565 18.61 -25.19 -24.81
N ALA A 566 17.94 -24.81 -23.72
CA ALA A 566 18.56 -24.46 -22.45
C ALA A 566 18.11 -25.42 -21.34
N SER A 567 19.04 -25.83 -20.46
CA SER A 567 18.75 -26.67 -19.30
C SER A 567 19.44 -26.13 -18.05
N MET A 568 18.73 -26.07 -16.93
CA MET A 568 19.28 -25.50 -15.69
C MET A 568 20.36 -26.42 -15.08
N ALA A 569 21.46 -25.82 -14.61
CA ALA A 569 22.46 -26.49 -13.80
C ALA A 569 21.98 -26.57 -12.34
N PHE A 570 22.06 -27.75 -11.72
CA PHE A 570 21.60 -27.94 -10.32
C PHE A 570 22.74 -27.94 -9.30
N ASP A 571 23.97 -28.16 -9.75
CA ASP A 571 25.16 -28.14 -8.90
C ASP A 571 26.43 -27.74 -9.68
N PRO A 572 27.50 -27.32 -8.97
CA PRO A 572 28.76 -26.90 -9.59
C PRO A 572 29.48 -28.01 -10.37
N ASP A 573 29.28 -29.28 -10.01
CA ASP A 573 29.92 -30.40 -10.69
C ASP A 573 29.34 -30.56 -12.11
N GLU A 574 28.05 -30.23 -12.33
CA GLU A 574 27.43 -30.19 -13.67
C GLU A 574 28.07 -29.12 -14.56
N ILE A 575 28.29 -27.91 -14.03
CA ILE A 575 28.98 -26.82 -14.75
C ILE A 575 30.43 -27.23 -15.07
N GLN A 576 31.11 -27.86 -14.12
CA GLN A 576 32.50 -28.29 -14.29
C GLN A 576 32.65 -29.49 -15.24
N ALA A 577 31.70 -30.41 -15.31
CA ALA A 577 31.76 -31.59 -16.17
C ALA A 577 31.46 -31.28 -17.64
N ARG A 578 30.68 -30.23 -17.93
CA ARG A 578 30.27 -29.89 -19.30
C ARG A 578 31.22 -28.91 -19.99
N SER A 579 31.26 -29.03 -21.31
CA SER A 579 31.96 -28.13 -22.23
C SER A 579 30.92 -27.54 -23.18
N GLY A 580 30.81 -26.22 -23.22
CA GLY A 580 29.78 -25.53 -24.01
C GLY A 580 29.61 -24.09 -23.54
N LEU A 581 28.66 -23.41 -24.17
CA LEU A 581 28.22 -22.07 -23.77
C LEU A 581 27.22 -22.20 -22.62
N PHE A 582 27.40 -21.41 -21.57
CA PHE A 582 26.44 -21.30 -20.49
C PHE A 582 25.65 -20.01 -20.67
N ALA A 583 24.59 -19.83 -19.88
CA ALA A 583 23.81 -18.62 -19.90
C ALA A 583 23.16 -18.32 -18.55
N VAL A 584 22.72 -17.08 -18.35
CA VAL A 584 21.87 -16.65 -17.24
C VAL A 584 20.61 -16.01 -17.80
N SER A 585 19.51 -16.04 -17.05
CA SER A 585 18.32 -15.27 -17.41
C SER A 585 18.66 -13.78 -17.50
N ARG A 586 18.17 -13.11 -18.55
CA ARG A 586 18.28 -11.65 -18.70
C ARG A 586 17.66 -10.95 -17.50
N GLU A 587 16.48 -11.40 -17.05
CA GLU A 587 15.74 -10.85 -15.91
C GLU A 587 16.57 -10.98 -14.61
N GLU A 588 17.07 -12.18 -14.30
CA GLU A 588 17.88 -12.38 -13.09
C GLU A 588 19.22 -11.62 -13.13
N TRP A 589 19.78 -11.41 -14.32
CA TRP A 589 20.99 -10.61 -14.48
C TRP A 589 20.72 -9.12 -14.27
N GLU A 590 19.63 -8.58 -14.80
CA GLU A 590 19.22 -7.17 -14.61
C GLU A 590 18.91 -6.88 -13.13
N GLU A 591 18.44 -7.86 -12.36
CA GLU A 591 18.24 -7.77 -10.90
C GLU A 591 19.53 -7.95 -10.07
N SER A 592 20.65 -8.31 -10.71
CA SER A 592 21.91 -8.61 -10.02
C SER A 592 22.61 -7.36 -9.47
N ARG A 593 23.46 -7.58 -8.46
CA ARG A 593 24.27 -6.51 -7.86
C ARG A 593 25.35 -6.03 -8.83
N GLU A 594 25.89 -6.93 -9.63
CA GLU A 594 26.95 -6.73 -10.62
C GLU A 594 26.45 -5.81 -11.73
N PHE A 595 25.24 -6.05 -12.25
CA PHE A 595 24.59 -5.18 -13.23
C PHE A 595 24.39 -3.76 -12.70
N SER A 596 23.81 -3.63 -11.49
CA SER A 596 23.64 -2.34 -10.83
C SER A 596 24.97 -1.63 -10.58
N SER A 597 26.01 -2.37 -10.15
CA SER A 597 27.34 -1.83 -9.89
C SER A 597 28.03 -1.34 -11.16
N ALA A 598 27.83 -2.01 -12.31
CA ALA A 598 28.38 -1.56 -13.59
C ALA A 598 27.75 -0.23 -14.04
N ILE A 599 26.44 -0.07 -13.80
CA ILE A 599 25.72 1.18 -14.10
C ILE A 599 26.16 2.31 -13.15
N GLU A 600 26.36 2.02 -11.86
CA GLU A 600 26.91 3.00 -10.93
C GLU A 600 28.35 3.40 -11.29
N ASP A 601 29.17 2.45 -11.74
CA ASP A 601 30.56 2.72 -12.09
C ASP A 601 30.66 3.63 -13.32
N ARG A 602 29.91 3.35 -14.39
CA ARG A 602 29.89 4.24 -15.57
C ARG A 602 29.46 5.67 -15.22
N MET A 603 28.60 5.87 -14.23
CA MET A 603 28.15 7.20 -13.81
C MET A 603 29.28 8.04 -13.19
N LYS A 604 30.37 7.42 -12.72
CA LYS A 604 31.57 8.13 -12.22
C LYS A 604 32.42 8.73 -13.35
N HIS A 605 32.16 8.34 -14.60
CA HIS A 605 32.97 8.68 -15.78
C HIS A 605 32.28 9.70 -16.71
N GLN A 606 31.60 10.70 -16.13
CA GLN A 606 30.79 11.71 -16.85
C GLN A 606 31.53 12.38 -18.02
N GLU A 607 32.73 12.93 -17.78
CA GLU A 607 33.50 13.67 -18.81
C GLU A 607 33.97 12.76 -19.96
N GLN A 608 34.32 11.51 -19.63
CA GLN A 608 34.80 10.53 -20.61
C GLN A 608 33.64 10.08 -21.51
N ARG A 609 32.46 9.85 -20.94
CA ARG A 609 31.22 9.51 -21.66
C ARG A 609 30.74 10.64 -22.56
N GLU A 610 30.76 11.87 -22.07
CA GLU A 610 30.43 13.04 -22.89
C GLU A 610 31.43 13.21 -24.04
N THR A 611 32.73 13.04 -23.76
CA THR A 611 33.77 13.09 -24.79
C THR A 611 33.58 11.99 -25.85
N ALA A 612 33.16 10.78 -25.44
CA ALA A 612 32.83 9.70 -26.35
C ALA A 612 31.65 10.06 -27.27
N PHE A 613 30.57 10.60 -26.71
CA PHE A 613 29.43 11.11 -27.47
C PHE A 613 29.84 12.23 -28.46
N LEU A 614 30.68 13.17 -28.02
CA LEU A 614 31.13 14.27 -28.89
C LEU A 614 32.12 13.83 -29.97
N LYS A 615 32.91 12.77 -29.75
CA LYS A 615 33.91 12.28 -30.71
C LYS A 615 33.46 11.13 -31.60
N THR A 616 32.38 10.42 -31.24
CA THR A 616 31.91 9.28 -32.05
C THR A 616 31.59 9.69 -33.49
N SER A 617 31.96 8.87 -34.47
CA SER A 617 31.61 9.09 -35.88
C SER A 617 30.19 8.62 -36.21
N GLN A 618 29.56 7.88 -35.30
CA GLN A 618 28.22 7.31 -35.46
C GLN A 618 27.14 8.35 -35.11
N ASN A 619 25.94 8.18 -35.65
CA ASN A 619 24.77 8.91 -35.14
C ASN A 619 24.47 8.40 -33.74
N ALA A 620 24.27 9.31 -32.80
CA ALA A 620 24.12 8.99 -31.38
C ALA A 620 23.16 9.97 -30.71
N PHE A 621 22.66 9.62 -29.53
CA PHE A 621 21.96 10.54 -28.65
C PHE A 621 22.56 10.49 -27.24
N ALA A 622 22.36 11.58 -26.50
CA ALA A 622 22.71 11.72 -25.10
C ALA A 622 21.53 12.33 -24.33
N ILE A 623 21.28 11.87 -23.12
CA ILE A 623 20.27 12.39 -22.21
C ILE A 623 20.99 13.03 -21.02
N TYR A 624 20.65 14.28 -20.75
CA TYR A 624 21.14 15.04 -19.62
C TYR A 624 19.99 15.36 -18.68
N GLN A 625 20.22 15.18 -17.38
CA GLN A 625 19.25 15.50 -16.34
C GLN A 625 19.87 16.43 -15.31
N VAL A 626 19.05 17.28 -14.70
CA VAL A 626 19.52 18.21 -13.66
C VAL A 626 20.13 17.44 -12.49
N LYS A 627 21.28 17.91 -12.00
CA LYS A 627 22.01 17.30 -10.89
C LYS A 627 21.18 17.22 -9.61
N ASP A 628 21.44 16.16 -8.86
CA ASP A 628 20.85 15.92 -7.55
C ASP A 628 21.49 16.79 -6.45
N GLY A 629 21.10 18.07 -6.40
CA GLY A 629 21.42 19.00 -5.32
C GLY A 629 20.25 19.92 -4.95
N ASP A 630 20.16 20.28 -3.67
CA ASP A 630 19.15 21.22 -3.13
C ASP A 630 19.21 22.60 -3.81
N GLU A 631 20.38 23.00 -4.30
CA GLU A 631 20.61 24.29 -4.96
C GLU A 631 19.94 24.38 -6.34
N LEU A 632 19.66 23.23 -6.97
CA LEU A 632 19.04 23.14 -8.29
C LEU A 632 17.59 22.69 -8.22
N ARG A 633 17.03 22.55 -7.00
CA ARG A 633 15.63 22.13 -6.81
C ARG A 633 14.64 23.05 -7.52
N ASP A 634 14.91 24.35 -7.49
CA ASP A 634 14.03 25.36 -8.04
C ASP A 634 14.01 25.38 -9.58
N ILE A 635 14.91 24.66 -10.26
CA ILE A 635 14.96 24.59 -11.74
C ILE A 635 14.52 23.23 -12.28
N ARG A 636 14.32 22.22 -11.42
CA ARG A 636 13.88 20.89 -11.84
C ARG A 636 12.40 20.91 -12.19
N PHE A 637 12.06 20.24 -13.28
CA PHE A 637 10.70 20.16 -13.79
C PHE A 637 10.12 21.51 -14.24
N GLU A 638 10.95 22.55 -14.32
CA GLU A 638 10.51 23.87 -14.75
C GLU A 638 10.69 24.03 -16.27
N PRO A 639 9.72 24.62 -16.99
CA PRO A 639 9.83 24.85 -18.43
C PRO A 639 10.83 25.98 -18.73
N LEU A 640 11.33 26.07 -19.98
CA LEU A 640 12.27 27.14 -20.37
C LEU A 640 11.68 28.53 -20.12
N SER A 641 10.38 28.68 -20.36
CA SER A 641 9.67 29.95 -20.12
C SER A 641 9.76 30.42 -18.67
N TRP A 642 9.82 29.51 -17.71
CA TRP A 642 10.01 29.83 -16.30
C TRP A 642 11.44 30.27 -16.03
N LEU A 643 12.44 29.54 -16.56
CA LEU A 643 13.86 29.89 -16.41
C LEU A 643 14.16 31.29 -16.98
N GLU A 644 13.62 31.59 -18.16
CA GLU A 644 13.69 32.92 -18.79
C GLU A 644 13.07 34.00 -17.89
N SER A 645 11.94 33.72 -17.26
CA SER A 645 11.25 34.66 -16.36
C SER A 645 12.06 35.00 -15.10
N LYS A 646 12.90 34.06 -14.65
CA LYS A 646 13.79 34.22 -13.50
C LYS A 646 15.18 34.73 -13.88
N GLY A 647 15.46 34.83 -15.18
CA GLY A 647 16.79 35.18 -15.69
C GLY A 647 17.83 34.10 -15.42
N VAL A 648 17.40 32.83 -15.35
CA VAL A 648 18.25 31.66 -15.17
C VAL A 648 18.51 31.05 -16.54
N SER A 649 19.78 30.77 -16.87
CA SER A 649 20.16 30.09 -18.11
C SER A 649 20.28 28.58 -17.91
N VAL A 650 20.09 27.82 -18.99
CA VAL A 650 20.35 26.39 -19.02
C VAL A 650 21.86 26.18 -19.14
N ASP A 651 22.52 26.08 -17.99
CA ASP A 651 23.97 25.93 -17.91
C ASP A 651 24.36 24.44 -17.84
N HIS A 652 25.27 24.00 -18.71
CA HIS A 652 25.77 22.61 -18.77
C HIS A 652 26.29 22.08 -17.42
N GLU A 653 26.91 22.93 -16.61
CA GLU A 653 27.45 22.55 -15.30
C GLU A 653 26.37 22.06 -14.30
N ASN A 654 25.09 22.37 -14.53
CA ASN A 654 23.97 21.97 -13.68
C ASN A 654 23.42 20.57 -14.02
N TYR A 655 23.96 19.92 -15.06
CA TYR A 655 23.44 18.67 -15.59
C TYR A 655 24.42 17.51 -15.44
N ASP A 656 23.89 16.32 -15.21
CA ASP A 656 24.59 15.05 -15.33
C ASP A 656 24.20 14.37 -16.64
N LEU A 657 25.17 13.75 -17.31
CA LEU A 657 24.94 12.84 -18.42
C LEU A 657 24.33 11.54 -17.88
N ALA A 658 23.03 11.42 -18.06
CA ALA A 658 22.23 10.27 -17.64
C ALA A 658 22.49 9.06 -18.55
N TYR A 659 22.51 9.24 -19.87
CA TYR A 659 22.59 8.11 -20.81
C TYR A 659 23.14 8.52 -22.18
N THR A 660 23.85 7.62 -22.85
CA THR A 660 24.35 7.79 -24.22
C THR A 660 24.24 6.51 -25.02
N ALA A 661 23.73 6.56 -26.25
CA ALA A 661 23.67 5.37 -27.10
C ALA A 661 23.62 5.71 -28.59
N PRO A 662 23.91 4.73 -29.48
CA PRO A 662 23.71 4.89 -30.92
C PRO A 662 22.26 5.26 -31.27
N LEU A 663 22.09 6.21 -32.18
CA LEU A 663 20.78 6.63 -32.66
C LEU A 663 20.38 5.76 -33.85
N THR A 664 19.53 4.77 -33.58
CA THR A 664 19.01 3.82 -34.59
C THR A 664 17.71 4.28 -35.25
N VAL A 665 17.08 5.33 -34.71
CA VAL A 665 15.79 5.86 -35.17
C VAL A 665 15.96 6.67 -36.46
N GLN A 666 15.16 6.33 -37.48
CA GLN A 666 15.05 7.09 -38.73
C GLN A 666 13.85 8.05 -38.64
N GLY A 667 13.94 9.18 -39.34
CA GLY A 667 12.89 10.21 -39.30
C GLY A 667 13.47 11.62 -39.23
N ASP A 668 12.58 12.61 -39.18
CA ASP A 668 12.96 13.98 -38.86
C ASP A 668 13.33 14.13 -37.37
N THR A 669 13.73 15.33 -36.96
CA THR A 669 14.17 15.58 -35.57
C THR A 669 13.05 15.36 -34.56
N GLU A 670 11.81 15.75 -34.88
CA GLU A 670 10.67 15.63 -33.99
C GLU A 670 10.26 14.17 -33.80
N GLU A 671 10.22 13.39 -34.89
CA GLU A 671 9.97 11.95 -34.84
C GLU A 671 11.02 11.21 -33.99
N LYS A 672 12.30 11.58 -34.13
CA LYS A 672 13.39 11.01 -33.32
C LYS A 672 13.22 11.32 -31.84
N LEU A 673 12.89 12.56 -31.50
CA LEU A 673 12.68 12.98 -30.12
C LEU A 673 11.44 12.32 -29.51
N ALA A 674 10.35 12.18 -30.27
CA ALA A 674 9.15 11.49 -29.82
C ALA A 674 9.40 10.00 -29.53
N VAL A 675 10.15 9.31 -30.39
CA VAL A 675 10.51 7.89 -30.16
C VAL A 675 11.44 7.73 -28.95
N LEU A 676 12.37 8.66 -28.74
CA LEU A 676 13.21 8.65 -27.55
C LEU A 676 12.38 8.93 -26.29
N TRP A 677 11.45 9.88 -26.34
CA TRP A 677 10.52 10.14 -25.25
C TRP A 677 9.72 8.89 -24.88
N ASP A 678 9.12 8.24 -25.87
CA ASP A 678 8.34 7.01 -25.68
C ASP A 678 9.21 5.88 -25.09
N ARG A 679 10.43 5.70 -25.60
CA ARG A 679 11.36 4.69 -25.08
C ARG A 679 11.72 4.92 -23.61
N PHE A 680 12.04 6.13 -23.21
CA PHE A 680 12.52 6.42 -21.86
C PHE A 680 11.40 6.70 -20.84
N ASN A 681 10.14 6.70 -21.29
CA ASN A 681 8.98 6.90 -20.43
C ASN A 681 8.01 5.71 -20.40
N ASN A 682 7.88 4.95 -21.49
CA ASN A 682 6.97 3.80 -21.58
C ASN A 682 7.71 2.46 -21.64
N ASP A 683 8.79 2.35 -22.44
CA ASP A 683 9.56 1.09 -22.50
C ASP A 683 10.52 0.94 -21.32
N HIS A 684 11.17 2.03 -20.91
CA HIS A 684 12.21 2.10 -19.86
C HIS A 684 13.33 1.04 -20.01
N PRO A 685 14.43 1.36 -20.72
CA PRO A 685 15.54 0.42 -20.88
C PRO A 685 16.08 -0.07 -19.53
N ALA A 686 16.31 -1.38 -19.37
CA ALA A 686 16.75 -1.98 -18.12
C ALA A 686 18.05 -1.38 -17.58
N ASP A 687 18.95 -0.95 -18.48
CA ASP A 687 20.20 -0.29 -18.10
C ASP A 687 20.05 1.22 -17.86
N TYR A 688 18.83 1.78 -17.82
CA TYR A 688 18.57 3.20 -17.54
C TYR A 688 18.06 3.39 -16.09
N HIS A 689 18.98 3.48 -15.12
CA HIS A 689 18.67 3.67 -13.70
C HIS A 689 18.48 5.15 -13.31
N ARG A 690 17.73 5.90 -14.12
CA ARG A 690 17.46 7.33 -13.92
C ARG A 690 15.96 7.60 -14.07
N PRO A 691 15.42 8.69 -13.49
CA PRO A 691 14.01 9.04 -13.68
C PRO A 691 13.63 9.16 -15.15
N SER A 692 12.36 8.92 -15.46
CA SER A 692 11.79 9.12 -16.79
C SER A 692 12.12 10.50 -17.35
N LEU A 693 12.21 10.59 -18.67
CA LEU A 693 12.48 11.83 -19.37
C LEU A 693 11.33 12.84 -19.11
N SER A 694 11.68 13.96 -18.48
CA SER A 694 10.72 14.91 -17.91
C SER A 694 11.10 16.36 -18.21
N VAL A 695 10.20 17.30 -17.89
CA VAL A 695 10.48 18.73 -18.06
C VAL A 695 11.80 19.07 -17.35
N SER A 696 12.62 19.94 -17.94
CA SER A 696 13.99 20.27 -17.52
C SER A 696 15.11 19.36 -17.98
N ASP A 697 14.81 18.17 -18.51
CA ASP A 697 15.81 17.30 -19.11
C ASP A 697 16.22 17.77 -20.51
N ILE A 698 17.35 17.28 -21.01
CA ILE A 698 17.87 17.65 -22.34
C ILE A 698 18.23 16.40 -23.12
N VAL A 699 17.72 16.31 -24.35
CA VAL A 699 18.10 15.29 -25.32
C VAL A 699 19.03 15.92 -26.35
N ALA A 700 20.30 15.52 -26.34
CA ALA A 700 21.25 15.90 -27.37
C ALA A 700 21.28 14.85 -28.48
N LEU A 701 21.02 15.28 -29.72
CA LEU A 701 21.06 14.44 -30.91
C LEU A 701 22.29 14.77 -31.73
N LYS A 702 23.07 13.74 -32.06
CA LYS A 702 24.18 13.80 -32.99
C LYS A 702 23.82 13.15 -34.31
N HIS A 703 23.77 13.95 -35.37
CA HIS A 703 23.48 13.48 -36.71
C HIS A 703 24.48 14.05 -37.71
N ASN A 704 25.17 13.18 -38.47
CA ASN A 704 26.19 13.56 -39.45
C ASN A 704 27.28 14.49 -38.88
N GLY A 705 27.68 14.26 -37.63
CA GLY A 705 28.71 15.05 -36.93
C GLY A 705 28.23 16.39 -36.38
N VAL A 706 26.95 16.76 -36.57
CA VAL A 706 26.34 17.95 -35.96
C VAL A 706 25.59 17.53 -34.70
N VAL A 707 25.81 18.27 -33.60
CA VAL A 707 25.10 18.07 -32.33
C VAL A 707 24.04 19.16 -32.19
N SER A 708 22.82 18.76 -31.88
CA SER A 708 21.69 19.64 -31.55
C SER A 708 21.16 19.25 -30.18
N CYS A 709 20.86 20.21 -29.32
CA CYS A 709 20.42 19.96 -27.95
C CYS A 709 18.98 20.43 -27.80
N HIS A 710 18.12 19.56 -27.26
CA HIS A 710 16.68 19.77 -27.20
C HIS A 710 16.21 19.65 -25.76
N TYR A 711 15.77 20.76 -25.19
CA TYR A 711 15.18 20.82 -23.86
C TYR A 711 13.79 20.19 -23.89
N VAL A 712 13.51 19.30 -22.94
CA VAL A 712 12.19 18.73 -22.71
C VAL A 712 11.36 19.80 -22.01
N ASP A 713 10.44 20.40 -22.75
CA ASP A 713 9.56 21.42 -22.22
C ASP A 713 8.21 20.81 -21.83
N SER A 714 7.39 21.59 -21.14
CA SER A 714 5.99 21.32 -20.84
C SER A 714 5.20 20.81 -22.06
N PHE A 715 5.55 21.26 -23.27
CA PHE A 715 5.05 20.71 -24.54
C PHE A 715 6.18 20.45 -25.52
N GLY A 716 6.46 19.16 -25.76
CA GLY A 716 7.44 18.74 -26.76
C GLY A 716 8.86 19.17 -26.41
N PHE A 717 9.60 19.57 -27.43
CA PHE A 717 11.03 19.83 -27.34
C PHE A 717 11.39 21.20 -27.90
N GLN A 718 12.29 21.90 -27.22
CA GLN A 718 12.78 23.21 -27.65
C GLN A 718 14.30 23.21 -27.80
N GLU A 719 14.80 23.64 -28.96
CA GLU A 719 16.23 23.63 -29.24
C GLU A 719 16.99 24.70 -28.41
N ILE A 720 18.06 24.28 -27.76
CA ILE A 720 18.97 25.09 -26.94
C ILE A 720 20.39 25.07 -27.55
N PRO A 721 20.70 25.98 -28.48
CA PRO A 721 21.93 25.92 -29.29
C PRO A 721 23.23 26.15 -28.51
N ASP A 722 23.13 26.66 -27.28
CA ASP A 722 24.26 27.11 -26.48
C ASP A 722 24.72 26.10 -25.41
N PHE A 723 24.03 24.97 -25.28
CA PHE A 723 24.25 23.99 -24.21
C PHE A 723 25.61 23.27 -24.31
N LEU A 724 25.97 22.77 -25.50
CA LEU A 724 27.25 22.09 -25.76
C LEU A 724 28.14 22.91 -26.70
N LYS A 725 28.68 24.06 -26.24
CA LYS A 725 29.52 24.95 -27.05
C LYS A 725 31.03 24.60 -27.00
N PRO A 726 31.77 24.58 -28.12
CA PRO A 726 33.16 24.09 -28.20
C PRO A 726 34.25 24.84 -27.40
N GLU A 727 33.99 26.02 -26.82
CA GLU A 727 35.06 26.91 -26.35
C GLU A 727 35.64 26.58 -24.97
N ASN A 728 35.03 25.67 -24.17
CA ASN A 728 35.47 25.42 -22.79
C ASN A 728 35.86 23.98 -22.43
N TYR A 729 35.73 23.00 -23.33
CA TYR A 729 36.03 21.60 -23.01
C TYR A 729 37.53 21.25 -23.04
N LEU A 730 38.36 22.06 -23.69
CA LEU A 730 39.82 21.83 -23.79
C LEU A 730 40.62 22.45 -22.64
N LYS A 731 40.05 23.41 -21.91
CA LYS A 731 40.77 24.15 -20.87
C LYS A 731 40.95 23.33 -19.58
N ASN A 732 39.95 22.51 -19.24
CA ASN A 732 40.04 21.58 -18.12
C ASN A 732 40.94 20.37 -18.43
N ALA A 733 40.97 19.92 -19.69
CA ALA A 733 41.92 18.89 -20.13
C ALA A 733 43.37 19.39 -20.20
N GLU A 734 43.61 20.66 -20.57
CA GLU A 734 44.94 21.29 -20.50
C GLU A 734 45.40 21.48 -19.04
N MET A 735 44.51 21.84 -18.13
CA MET A 735 44.85 22.00 -16.70
C MET A 735 45.07 20.66 -15.98
N SER A 736 44.50 19.55 -16.47
CA SER A 736 44.70 18.19 -15.92
C SER A 736 46.02 17.55 -16.36
N MET A 737 46.67 18.06 -17.42
CA MET A 737 47.94 17.49 -17.92
C MET A 737 49.19 18.19 -17.37
N GLU A 738 49.05 19.27 -16.60
CA GLU A 738 50.19 20.05 -16.07
C GLU A 738 50.59 19.73 -14.61
N ASP A 739 49.84 18.92 -13.87
CA ASP A 739 50.11 18.66 -12.44
C ASP A 739 50.76 17.30 -12.10
N ASP A 740 51.04 16.42 -13.07
CA ASP A 740 51.65 15.11 -12.82
C ASP A 740 53.14 15.01 -13.20
N TYR A 741 53.95 15.93 -12.67
CA TYR A 741 55.40 15.74 -12.60
C TYR A 741 55.95 16.19 -11.23
N ASP A 742 55.64 15.44 -10.17
CA ASP A 742 56.63 15.06 -9.14
C ASP A 742 56.04 14.11 -8.05
N MET A 743 56.56 12.87 -8.02
CA MET A 743 56.57 11.88 -6.91
C MET A 743 55.28 11.06 -6.65
N ILE A 744 55.27 9.72 -6.63
CA ILE A 744 56.06 8.68 -5.91
C ILE A 744 55.91 8.75 -4.38
N ASP A 745 55.36 7.66 -3.84
CA ASP A 745 55.13 7.29 -2.43
C ASP A 745 53.99 8.00 -1.67
N GLY A 746 52.87 7.27 -1.57
CA GLY A 746 51.64 7.67 -0.90
C GLY A 746 51.80 8.00 0.59
N ILE A 747 51.56 9.26 0.91
CA ILE A 747 51.09 9.77 2.21
C ILE A 747 50.15 10.94 1.93
N ILE A 748 48.88 10.82 2.32
CA ILE A 748 47.94 11.95 2.41
C ILE A 748 48.31 12.73 3.67
N ASP A 749 48.82 13.95 3.53
CA ASP A 749 48.95 14.91 4.64
C ASP A 749 48.00 16.08 4.44
N ASN A 750 47.01 16.19 5.34
CA ASN A 750 46.10 17.32 5.43
C ASN A 750 46.84 18.54 5.99
N GLY A 751 47.22 19.48 5.12
CA GLY A 751 47.78 20.76 5.54
C GLY A 751 46.79 21.61 6.36
N LYS A 752 47.25 22.14 7.50
CA LYS A 752 46.46 22.98 8.43
C LYS A 752 46.13 24.37 7.85
N ASN A 753 44.89 24.81 8.06
CA ASN A 753 44.46 26.20 7.79
C ASN A 753 45.20 27.22 8.69
N PRO A 754 45.59 28.39 8.16
CA PRO A 754 46.37 29.39 8.89
C PRO A 754 45.60 30.03 10.05
N THR A 755 46.30 30.35 11.14
CA THR A 755 45.73 30.98 12.35
C THR A 755 45.68 32.50 12.23
N VAL A 756 44.86 33.14 13.09
CA VAL A 756 44.74 34.62 13.10
C VAL A 756 46.10 35.29 13.32
N ALA A 757 46.95 34.69 14.16
CA ALA A 757 48.28 35.22 14.48
C ALA A 757 49.26 35.15 13.29
N GLU A 758 49.16 34.13 12.44
CA GLU A 758 50.00 33.95 11.26
C GLU A 758 49.59 34.93 10.15
N LEU A 759 48.29 35.11 9.93
CA LEU A 759 47.74 36.10 8.99
C LEU A 759 48.04 37.54 9.44
N GLU A 760 47.97 37.83 10.74
CA GLU A 760 48.38 39.14 11.27
C GLU A 760 49.90 39.40 11.11
N GLN A 761 50.73 38.37 11.20
CA GLN A 761 52.17 38.50 10.95
C GLN A 761 52.46 38.75 9.48
N GLN A 762 51.74 38.08 8.57
CA GLN A 762 51.80 38.31 7.12
C GLN A 762 51.37 39.73 6.74
N ALA A 763 50.32 40.26 7.37
CA ALA A 763 49.93 41.66 7.20
C ALA A 763 51.02 42.64 7.70
N LYS A 764 51.69 42.31 8.81
CA LYS A 764 52.77 43.13 9.39
C LYS A 764 54.07 43.09 8.58
N THR A 765 54.32 42.02 7.81
CA THR A 765 55.44 41.94 6.86
C THR A 765 55.12 42.58 5.51
N GLY A 766 53.93 43.16 5.35
CA GLY A 766 53.52 43.92 4.16
C GLY A 766 52.96 43.06 3.03
N GLN A 767 52.65 41.78 3.28
CA GLN A 767 51.98 40.92 2.31
C GLN A 767 50.45 41.11 2.41
N PRO A 768 49.73 41.13 1.27
CA PRO A 768 48.28 41.26 1.28
C PRO A 768 47.64 39.99 1.88
N ILE A 769 46.72 40.18 2.81
CA ILE A 769 45.91 39.09 3.38
C ILE A 769 44.44 39.26 3.01
N SER A 770 43.74 38.13 2.84
CA SER A 770 42.29 38.14 2.61
C SER A 770 41.54 38.37 3.92
N LEU A 771 40.65 39.37 3.90
CA LEU A 771 39.79 39.69 5.05
C LEU A 771 38.78 38.58 5.34
N LEU A 772 38.42 37.78 4.32
CA LEU A 772 37.50 36.65 4.46
C LEU A 772 38.18 35.51 5.25
N GLU A 773 39.43 35.21 4.92
CA GLU A 773 40.24 34.19 5.59
C GLU A 773 40.56 34.55 7.04
N LEU A 774 40.85 35.82 7.32
CA LEU A 774 41.04 36.31 8.68
C LEU A 774 39.74 36.22 9.50
N ALA A 775 38.60 36.52 8.88
CA ALA A 775 37.29 36.42 9.54
C ALA A 775 36.91 34.96 9.85
N GLU A 776 37.22 34.03 8.95
CA GLU A 776 36.99 32.60 9.17
C GLU A 776 37.94 32.01 10.23
N ALA A 777 39.22 32.38 10.21
CA ALA A 777 40.17 31.99 11.24
C ALA A 777 39.74 32.51 12.62
N SER A 778 39.25 33.75 12.70
CA SER A 778 38.75 34.35 13.94
C SER A 778 37.48 33.66 14.47
N ARG A 779 36.55 33.28 13.58
CA ARG A 779 35.34 32.53 13.95
C ARG A 779 35.70 31.13 14.46
N ARG A 780 36.58 30.40 13.77
CA ARG A 780 37.07 29.09 14.19
C ARG A 780 37.68 29.11 15.60
N GLU A 781 38.59 30.05 15.88
CA GLU A 781 39.22 30.14 17.21
C GLU A 781 38.24 30.57 18.32
N HIS A 782 37.20 31.32 17.97
CA HIS A 782 36.17 31.77 18.92
C HIS A 782 35.16 30.66 19.23
N ASP A 783 34.84 29.80 18.26
CA ASP A 783 33.93 28.67 18.41
C ASP A 783 34.58 27.48 19.13
N GLU A 784 35.90 27.27 19.00
CA GLU A 784 36.64 26.26 19.79
C GLU A 784 36.68 26.57 21.29
N LYS A 785 36.59 27.85 21.68
CA LYS A 785 36.57 28.26 23.11
C LYS A 785 35.21 28.06 23.79
N LYS A 786 34.13 27.75 23.05
CA LYS A 786 32.75 27.68 23.57
C LYS A 786 32.08 26.30 23.53
N LYS A 787 32.85 25.19 23.56
CA LYS A 787 32.27 23.85 23.74
C LYS A 787 32.08 23.47 25.22
N SER A 788 30.90 22.90 25.51
CA SER A 788 30.30 22.60 26.82
C SER A 788 31.13 21.63 27.68
N VAL A 789 31.16 21.88 29.00
CA VAL A 789 31.90 21.11 30.03
C VAL A 789 31.50 19.62 30.08
N VAL A 790 30.31 19.26 29.59
CA VAL A 790 29.80 17.87 29.59
C VAL A 790 30.51 16.99 28.55
N GLU A 791 31.01 17.57 27.47
CA GLU A 791 31.72 16.83 26.40
C GLU A 791 33.18 16.54 26.77
N ARG A 792 33.77 17.36 27.66
CA ARG A 792 35.12 17.14 28.22
C ARG A 792 35.19 15.99 29.25
N LEU A 793 34.05 15.53 29.78
CA LEU A 793 34.00 14.41 30.74
C LEU A 793 33.77 13.04 30.08
N LYS A 794 33.38 13.00 28.80
CA LYS A 794 33.16 11.74 28.04
C LYS A 794 34.42 11.24 27.32
N ASN A 795 35.41 12.09 27.07
CA ASN A 795 36.63 11.76 26.31
C ASN A 795 37.89 11.64 27.17
N GLN A 796 37.78 11.09 28.40
CA GLN A 796 38.96 10.63 29.11
C GLN A 796 39.23 9.16 28.75
N PRO A 797 40.32 8.85 28.01
CA PRO A 797 40.64 7.47 27.67
C PRO A 797 41.07 6.69 28.91
N VAL A 798 40.45 5.52 29.11
CA VAL A 798 40.90 4.50 30.06
C VAL A 798 42.22 3.92 29.52
N SER A 799 43.35 4.37 30.06
CA SER A 799 44.66 3.81 29.77
C SER A 799 44.78 2.40 30.36
N ARG A 800 44.77 1.37 29.51
CA ARG A 800 45.27 0.03 29.87
C ARG A 800 46.74 -0.08 29.51
N GLU A 801 47.61 0.17 30.47
CA GLU A 801 48.98 -0.36 30.42
C GLU A 801 49.27 -1.26 31.63
N HIS A 802 49.73 -2.46 31.26
CA HIS A 802 50.58 -3.42 31.96
C HIS A 802 50.43 -3.64 33.47
N LYS A 803 49.89 -4.84 33.78
CA LYS A 803 50.21 -5.60 35.00
C LYS A 803 51.73 -5.76 35.15
N LYS A 804 52.31 -5.10 36.16
CA LYS A 804 53.47 -5.59 36.89
C LYS A 804 53.13 -5.66 38.37
N THR A 805 53.06 -6.90 38.86
CA THR A 805 53.36 -7.39 40.22
C THR A 805 53.19 -6.43 41.40
N ALA A 806 52.20 -6.74 42.26
CA ALA A 806 52.08 -6.20 43.61
C ALA A 806 53.09 -6.86 44.57
N PRO A 807 53.65 -6.11 45.53
CA PRO A 807 54.08 -6.65 46.80
C PRO A 807 53.03 -6.42 47.90
N ASP A 808 53.13 -7.33 48.87
CA ASP A 808 52.29 -7.65 50.02
C ASP A 808 52.24 -6.59 51.14
N ARG A 809 51.28 -6.78 52.08
CA ARG A 809 50.91 -6.07 53.34
C ARG A 809 49.56 -5.37 53.21
N GLY A 810 48.54 -5.60 54.02
CA GLY A 810 48.44 -6.04 55.42
C GLY A 810 47.15 -5.37 55.95
N ALA A 811 46.15 -6.16 56.34
CA ALA A 811 45.65 -6.24 57.70
C ALA A 811 44.74 -5.07 58.16
N GLU A 812 43.51 -5.43 58.55
CA GLU A 812 42.72 -4.86 59.66
C GLU A 812 42.25 -3.40 59.49
N MET A 813 41.14 -2.90 60.03
CA MET A 813 40.04 -3.34 60.89
C MET A 813 39.08 -2.13 60.92
N GLU A 814 37.80 -2.37 61.25
CA GLU A 814 36.91 -1.46 62.01
C GLU A 814 36.74 0.01 61.52
N ARG A 815 35.54 0.47 61.17
CA ARG A 815 34.37 0.59 62.04
C ARG A 815 33.17 1.07 61.23
#